data_AF-A0A0F9LSA4-F1
#
_entry.id   AF-A0A0F9LSA4-F1
#
_cell.length_a   1.000
_cell.length_b   1.000
_cell.length_c   1.000
_cell.angle_alpha   90.00
_cell.angle_beta   90.00
_cell.angle_gamma   90.00
#
_symmetry.space_group_name_H-M   'P 1'
#
loop_
_entity.id
_entity.type
_entity.pdbx_description
1 polymer ?
#
loop_
_entity_poly.entity_id
_entity_poly.type
_entity_poly.pdbx_seq_one_letter_code
_entity_poly.pdbx_strand_id
1 'polypeptide(L)'
;EAKKWLETYGKDKSVVPPEVELSEAPPKTTLRNKPPETPGVQAKTGDVEAVPTLIEAKGKPLSEHEVIATLSKTWDVPIRIGRIRQGFKKRPAGIYKPMAEVVRTQGEFAGHLGVVAHEVGHHLDKTTDALKGISDGATGELKNLDYDKKKRRVSEGFPEFMRLYWTDPAKAQAEAPEFFKHFTAFLAANPDVMAKVGQTSGLIKQWQDQGAEARVRAARSTTGKGFLNATPAEKANRAWQLVREVVTDDLVAVDEAMKEASRLGAKFRKGENPYVWMRVMRNAPAPMAWDAVMNGVRSVVTGKKIGPGLREALEGLGDFTVEEFEQFTSFLHARHGLDTWKTGRNPGISEADAQHVYDKYKDKPGWEEAAKAVTRWNKDHIRMLAEAGHISPEAEQRILESLPAYIPLLRVVDSLKQAGQSGVVNVGSLLKSLRGSARQIIDPFTAMFQLSSQMHGAAISTMIGRKLVDIAESVDGMGWIIEGKLAAPTATMRTTVENMKKQLQEAGADLIDADVDAIVSITQASSFYRGGEPIAHITRNGKSEWVQFNPDLFRAVTNMDAIHLPWWINIPMLPFSAFAKGVRLGATTLRAGFAMGTNPIRDIQEVLMKTEGRPWAGLMLIPRTIGYNIRYGLDLITGKNENPVKALYDRYGGVLSTFVGQDIKTARKRTQDLINSVQGRRAHNIIRHPFEAVQRLFSLTEIGPRLAEGQAVLERHGFTKEQLKNDEVPHHVQMEMLLAMNEATVDFSRRGHLLGVLNRYSAFSNVAIQGPSQAIRKTIARPLTTLIRGAALLTLPTLAYWWYVKDEDWYKELPPWRRFFFWNLRIGGQTWSIPRPFEYGIVFAAIPEAIADSWHRSDDKRVKQLAEETWQTQVPGRDVMIPDLLLLERELSSEYGWDTWRGRDVVPKGVQHLEKEDQFSSYNTEVSKRLGKWFGASPAKIDYAIASATGGMGMDILKIPEEGPVRALGFGRFVRPTGTGESVDEFYEKRDQVTRLYNSTKRKGRVPSSLQTEYDRYYEAATKMAAVRKKMAEITKREDRLPFERRITGLARKALGKKALAEYPTR
;
A
#
# COMPACT_ATOMS: atom_id res chain seq x y z
N GLU A 1 8.85 2.44 -41.16
CA GLU A 1 9.87 1.48 -41.67
C GLU A 1 10.17 0.33 -40.70
N ALA A 2 10.55 0.59 -39.44
CA ALA A 2 11.17 -0.38 -38.50
C ALA A 2 10.67 -1.84 -38.49
N LYS A 3 9.36 -2.09 -38.63
CA LYS A 3 8.80 -3.46 -38.71
C LYS A 3 9.35 -4.26 -39.91
N LYS A 4 9.53 -3.60 -41.06
CA LYS A 4 10.04 -4.18 -42.31
C LYS A 4 11.54 -4.54 -42.22
N TRP A 5 12.29 -3.85 -41.37
CA TRP A 5 13.69 -4.14 -41.08
C TRP A 5 13.84 -5.45 -40.27
N LEU A 6 13.04 -5.59 -39.19
CA LEU A 6 12.99 -6.80 -38.35
C LEU A 6 12.60 -8.06 -39.14
N GLU A 7 11.64 -7.94 -40.05
CA GLU A 7 11.16 -9.05 -40.89
C GLU A 7 12.20 -9.50 -41.94
N THR A 8 13.20 -8.66 -42.28
CA THR A 8 14.19 -8.95 -43.34
C THR A 8 15.54 -9.41 -42.80
N TYR A 9 16.04 -8.85 -41.69
CA TYR A 9 17.42 -9.07 -41.21
C TYR A 9 17.54 -9.74 -39.83
N GLY A 10 16.42 -10.06 -39.16
CA GLY A 10 16.38 -10.55 -37.77
C GLY A 10 16.96 -11.95 -37.48
N LYS A 11 17.92 -12.44 -38.27
CA LYS A 11 18.66 -13.71 -38.04
C LYS A 11 20.18 -13.59 -38.10
N ASP A 12 20.73 -12.54 -38.71
CA ASP A 12 22.16 -12.28 -38.64
C ASP A 12 22.47 -11.33 -37.48
N LYS A 13 23.56 -11.58 -36.75
CA LYS A 13 23.98 -10.78 -35.59
C LYS A 13 24.95 -9.64 -35.95
N SER A 14 25.30 -9.49 -37.22
CA SER A 14 26.36 -8.60 -37.69
C SER A 14 25.91 -7.22 -38.22
N VAL A 15 24.62 -6.98 -38.45
CA VAL A 15 24.12 -5.78 -39.15
C VAL A 15 23.34 -4.84 -38.22
N VAL A 16 23.73 -3.56 -38.20
CA VAL A 16 23.14 -2.46 -37.42
C VAL A 16 22.43 -1.49 -38.40
N PRO A 17 21.27 -0.91 -38.06
CA PRO A 17 20.62 0.09 -38.92
C PRO A 17 21.39 1.43 -38.88
N PRO A 18 21.33 2.25 -39.95
CA PRO A 18 22.04 3.53 -39.99
C PRO A 18 21.45 4.54 -39.00
N GLU A 19 22.32 5.24 -38.28
CA GLU A 19 21.95 6.41 -37.46
C GLU A 19 21.78 7.65 -38.35
N VAL A 20 20.96 8.60 -37.90
CA VAL A 20 20.82 9.92 -38.51
C VAL A 20 21.83 10.86 -37.86
N GLU A 21 22.64 11.54 -38.67
CA GLU A 21 23.68 12.45 -38.17
C GLU A 21 23.10 13.67 -37.44
N LEU A 22 23.65 13.95 -36.26
CA LEU A 22 23.76 15.29 -35.68
C LEU A 22 25.18 15.44 -35.11
N SER A 23 25.76 16.62 -35.28
CA SER A 23 27.22 16.82 -35.37
C SER A 23 28.00 16.94 -34.04
N GLU A 24 29.11 16.20 -33.96
CA GLU A 24 30.36 16.44 -33.18
C GLU A 24 30.38 16.44 -31.62
N ALA A 25 31.56 16.16 -31.01
CA ALA A 25 31.77 15.85 -29.56
C ALA A 25 33.22 16.16 -29.05
N PRO A 26 33.48 16.57 -27.75
CA PRO A 26 33.57 15.68 -26.56
C PRO A 26 33.09 16.37 -25.23
N PRO A 27 33.81 16.64 -24.08
CA PRO A 27 34.96 16.04 -23.32
C PRO A 27 34.56 15.07 -22.17
N LYS A 28 35.45 14.13 -21.75
CA LYS A 28 34.98 12.75 -21.37
C LYS A 28 35.97 11.76 -20.63
N THR A 29 35.58 10.90 -19.60
CA THR A 29 35.56 9.35 -19.47
C THR A 29 35.44 8.74 -18.02
N THR A 30 34.96 7.49 -17.75
CA THR A 30 34.42 6.79 -16.49
C THR A 30 35.30 5.84 -15.58
N LEU A 31 34.97 5.62 -14.27
CA LEU A 31 35.36 4.53 -13.28
C LEU A 31 36.66 4.68 -12.38
N ARG A 32 36.90 4.10 -11.15
CA ARG A 32 36.13 3.85 -9.85
C ARG A 32 37.01 3.04 -8.75
N ASN A 33 37.00 3.18 -7.35
CA ASN A 33 37.44 2.48 -5.99
C ASN A 33 38.89 2.13 -5.34
N LYS A 34 39.12 1.00 -4.59
CA LYS A 34 40.28 0.53 -3.71
C LYS A 34 40.37 -1.02 -3.41
N PRO A 35 41.45 -1.54 -2.75
CA PRO A 35 41.66 -2.86 -2.04
C PRO A 35 41.89 -2.86 -0.46
N PRO A 36 41.98 -4.04 0.25
CA PRO A 36 41.80 -4.23 1.75
C PRO A 36 42.97 -4.45 2.82
N GLU A 37 42.69 -3.97 4.05
CA GLU A 37 43.44 -3.53 5.31
C GLU A 37 44.78 -4.13 5.90
N THR A 38 45.77 -3.24 6.26
CA THR A 38 46.93 -3.32 7.24
C THR A 38 46.77 -2.33 8.44
N PRO A 39 47.68 -2.24 9.45
CA PRO A 39 47.60 -1.30 10.58
C PRO A 39 47.30 0.16 10.18
N GLY A 40 46.29 0.76 10.83
CA GLY A 40 45.76 2.06 10.42
C GLY A 40 46.62 3.24 10.81
N VAL A 41 47.34 3.75 9.82
CA VAL A 41 48.27 4.86 9.97
C VAL A 41 47.63 6.18 9.52
N GLN A 42 48.30 7.31 9.79
CA GLN A 42 47.60 8.57 10.10
C GLN A 42 48.12 9.75 9.29
N ALA A 43 47.64 9.91 8.06
CA ALA A 43 47.85 11.13 7.29
C ALA A 43 47.44 12.37 8.12
N LYS A 44 48.40 13.26 8.39
CA LYS A 44 48.15 14.56 9.02
C LYS A 44 47.85 15.59 7.94
N THR A 45 47.09 16.62 8.30
CA THR A 45 46.97 17.84 7.48
C THR A 45 48.30 18.59 7.43
N GLY A 46 49.01 18.40 6.32
CA GLY A 46 50.03 19.25 5.72
C GLY A 46 49.66 19.48 4.26
N ASP A 47 50.27 20.47 3.62
CA ASP A 47 49.72 21.11 2.42
C ASP A 47 49.46 20.16 1.24
N VAL A 48 48.22 20.17 0.75
CA VAL A 48 47.80 19.36 -0.41
C VAL A 48 48.13 20.14 -1.69
N GLU A 49 49.27 19.83 -2.31
CA GLU A 49 49.65 20.39 -3.60
C GLU A 49 48.56 20.13 -4.66
N ALA A 50 48.17 21.18 -5.38
CA ALA A 50 47.22 21.07 -6.48
C ALA A 50 47.91 20.42 -7.69
N VAL A 51 47.38 19.27 -8.15
CA VAL A 51 47.91 18.54 -9.30
C VAL A 51 47.75 19.39 -10.58
N PRO A 52 48.80 19.53 -11.43
CA PRO A 52 48.69 20.22 -12.71
C PRO A 52 47.62 19.61 -13.62
N THR A 53 46.90 20.43 -14.40
CA THR A 53 45.80 19.96 -15.26
C THR A 53 45.97 20.41 -16.70
N LEU A 54 45.95 19.45 -17.62
CA LEU A 54 45.89 19.66 -19.07
C LEU A 54 44.44 19.79 -19.55
N ILE A 55 44.27 20.29 -20.77
CA ILE A 55 43.00 20.74 -21.33
C ILE A 55 42.45 19.70 -22.34
N GLU A 56 41.37 19.03 -21.94
CA GLU A 56 40.44 18.16 -22.71
C GLU A 56 40.94 16.81 -23.30
N ALA A 57 40.17 15.73 -23.06
CA ALA A 57 40.37 14.38 -23.61
C ALA A 57 39.03 13.61 -23.89
N LYS A 58 39.07 12.52 -24.69
CA LYS A 58 37.88 11.88 -25.33
C LYS A 58 37.60 10.38 -24.98
N GLY A 59 36.45 10.10 -24.33
CA GLY A 59 35.77 8.78 -24.21
C GLY A 59 34.30 8.77 -23.66
N LYS A 60 34.04 8.77 -22.33
CA LYS A 60 32.70 8.84 -21.64
C LYS A 60 32.52 9.94 -20.50
N PRO A 61 32.17 9.73 -19.19
CA PRO A 61 32.56 10.73 -18.13
C PRO A 61 32.86 10.20 -16.68
N LEU A 62 33.74 10.86 -15.89
CA LEU A 62 34.15 10.48 -14.51
C LEU A 62 33.75 11.54 -13.46
N SER A 63 32.94 11.18 -12.47
CA SER A 63 32.86 11.87 -11.17
C SER A 63 33.83 11.25 -10.17
N GLU A 64 34.11 11.86 -9.02
CA GLU A 64 34.94 11.23 -7.98
C GLU A 64 34.29 10.03 -7.29
N HIS A 65 32.95 10.00 -7.15
CA HIS A 65 32.24 8.78 -6.79
C HIS A 65 32.26 7.74 -7.93
N GLU A 66 32.37 8.20 -9.18
CA GLU A 66 32.83 7.37 -10.29
C GLU A 66 34.36 7.17 -10.32
N VAL A 67 35.18 7.73 -9.42
CA VAL A 67 36.52 7.20 -9.09
C VAL A 67 36.46 6.34 -7.80
N ILE A 68 35.26 6.06 -7.27
CA ILE A 68 35.04 5.39 -5.96
C ILE A 68 33.91 4.29 -6.00
N ALA A 69 33.95 3.27 -6.91
CA ALA A 69 33.29 1.92 -6.76
C ALA A 69 33.73 0.71 -7.70
N THR A 70 34.98 0.62 -8.20
CA THR A 70 35.47 -0.38 -9.21
C THR A 70 36.80 -0.99 -8.84
N LEU A 71 37.79 -0.25 -8.31
CA LEU A 71 38.94 -0.88 -7.71
C LEU A 71 38.47 -1.66 -6.48
N SER A 72 37.33 -1.30 -5.86
CA SER A 72 36.57 -2.13 -4.91
C SER A 72 36.21 -3.53 -5.43
N LYS A 73 36.40 -3.78 -6.72
CA LYS A 73 36.15 -5.02 -7.45
C LYS A 73 37.41 -5.53 -8.19
N THR A 74 38.26 -4.64 -8.74
CA THR A 74 39.60 -4.95 -9.28
C THR A 74 40.53 -5.52 -8.21
N TRP A 75 40.36 -5.00 -7.01
CA TRP A 75 41.32 -4.89 -5.91
C TRP A 75 40.62 -5.39 -4.60
N ASP A 76 39.29 -5.51 -4.61
CA ASP A 76 38.40 -6.23 -3.66
C ASP A 76 38.30 -5.69 -2.22
N VAL A 77 37.94 -4.39 -2.05
CA VAL A 77 37.52 -3.84 -0.73
C VAL A 77 36.19 -3.10 -0.74
N PRO A 78 35.46 -3.11 0.38
CA PRO A 78 34.45 -2.11 0.68
C PRO A 78 35.10 -0.77 1.12
N ILE A 79 35.20 0.25 0.25
CA ILE A 79 35.32 1.63 0.76
C ILE A 79 34.00 2.05 1.39
N ARG A 80 34.07 2.67 2.56
CA ARG A 80 32.95 3.24 3.30
C ARG A 80 33.27 4.67 3.71
N ILE A 81 32.27 5.54 3.74
CA ILE A 81 32.43 6.92 4.19
C ILE A 81 32.13 6.99 5.70
N GLY A 82 32.91 7.77 6.44
CA GLY A 82 32.67 8.08 7.85
C GLY A 82 32.89 6.94 8.84
N ARG A 83 32.41 7.18 10.07
CA ARG A 83 32.60 6.34 11.27
C ARG A 83 34.08 5.96 11.55
N ILE A 84 35.00 6.90 11.31
CA ILE A 84 36.36 6.90 11.88
C ILE A 84 36.24 7.42 13.33
N ARG A 85 36.28 6.52 14.32
CA ARG A 85 36.01 6.84 15.73
C ARG A 85 37.27 7.31 16.48
N GLN A 86 37.08 7.95 17.63
CA GLN A 86 38.11 8.66 18.40
C GLN A 86 39.21 7.74 18.95
N GLY A 87 40.38 8.35 19.19
CA GLY A 87 41.61 7.72 19.68
C GLY A 87 42.87 8.53 19.35
N PHE A 88 42.81 9.34 18.29
CA PHE A 88 43.94 10.12 17.76
C PHE A 88 43.80 11.63 18.04
N LYS A 89 44.91 12.32 18.36
CA LYS A 89 44.94 13.77 18.68
C LYS A 89 44.58 14.69 17.49
N LYS A 90 44.68 14.18 16.25
CA LYS A 90 44.06 14.76 15.04
C LYS A 90 43.33 13.61 14.33
N ARG A 91 42.21 13.88 13.66
CA ARG A 91 41.51 12.88 12.84
C ARG A 91 42.26 12.72 11.50
N PRO A 92 42.62 11.49 11.07
CA PRO A 92 43.25 11.28 9.77
C PRO A 92 42.22 11.39 8.63
N ALA A 93 42.67 11.75 7.43
CA ALA A 93 41.79 11.95 6.28
C ALA A 93 41.13 10.64 5.79
N GLY A 94 41.92 9.57 5.75
CA GLY A 94 41.49 8.19 5.62
C GLY A 94 41.78 7.37 6.88
N ILE A 95 41.32 6.12 6.91
CA ILE A 95 41.91 5.06 7.72
C ILE A 95 41.55 3.69 7.14
N TYR A 96 42.37 2.73 7.51
CA TYR A 96 42.48 1.38 6.98
C TYR A 96 42.92 0.48 8.15
N LYS A 97 42.28 -0.66 8.43
CA LYS A 97 42.29 -1.35 9.75
C LYS A 97 42.56 -2.87 9.66
N PRO A 98 43.72 -3.38 10.13
CA PRO A 98 44.41 -4.57 9.57
C PRO A 98 43.60 -5.87 9.46
N MET A 99 42.60 -6.03 10.33
CA MET A 99 41.93 -7.30 10.56
C MET A 99 40.58 -7.41 9.84
N ALA A 100 40.03 -6.32 9.28
CA ALA A 100 38.63 -6.27 8.85
C ALA A 100 38.41 -6.03 7.34
N GLU A 101 39.48 -5.83 6.58
CA GLU A 101 39.50 -5.77 5.11
C GLU A 101 38.39 -4.87 4.48
N VAL A 102 38.30 -3.64 4.99
CA VAL A 102 37.49 -2.46 4.60
C VAL A 102 38.37 -1.24 4.27
N VAL A 103 37.88 -0.10 3.78
CA VAL A 103 38.62 1.17 3.93
C VAL A 103 37.68 2.32 4.25
N ARG A 104 38.18 3.36 4.93
CA ARG A 104 37.38 4.52 5.34
C ARG A 104 38.03 5.84 4.95
N THR A 105 37.17 6.84 4.76
CA THR A 105 37.51 8.26 4.60
C THR A 105 36.59 9.10 5.50
N GLN A 106 37.03 10.27 5.95
CA GLN A 106 36.10 11.22 6.61
C GLN A 106 35.09 11.77 5.60
N GLY A 107 33.95 12.29 6.09
CA GLY A 107 32.90 12.86 5.24
C GLY A 107 33.37 14.04 4.38
N GLU A 108 34.33 14.83 4.88
CA GLU A 108 34.97 15.94 4.14
C GLU A 108 35.93 15.47 3.02
N PHE A 109 36.42 14.23 3.09
CA PHE A 109 37.25 13.58 2.07
C PHE A 109 36.48 12.48 1.31
N ALA A 110 35.14 12.54 1.30
CA ALA A 110 34.25 11.58 0.66
C ALA A 110 34.22 11.76 -0.87
N GLY A 111 35.35 11.54 -1.53
CA GLY A 111 35.57 11.83 -2.95
C GLY A 111 37.07 11.87 -3.29
N HIS A 112 37.88 12.31 -2.32
CA HIS A 112 39.25 12.74 -2.54
C HIS A 112 40.18 11.61 -2.99
N LEU A 113 40.43 11.55 -4.30
CA LEU A 113 41.11 10.42 -4.95
C LEU A 113 42.53 10.16 -4.41
N GLY A 114 43.27 11.20 -4.01
CA GLY A 114 44.61 11.03 -3.41
C GLY A 114 44.60 10.31 -2.05
N VAL A 115 43.61 10.62 -1.19
CA VAL A 115 43.40 9.90 0.09
C VAL A 115 42.92 8.48 -0.20
N VAL A 116 42.20 8.30 -1.30
CA VAL A 116 41.80 6.98 -1.76
C VAL A 116 43.01 6.18 -2.27
N ALA A 117 43.89 6.73 -3.09
CA ALA A 117 45.08 6.05 -3.60
C ALA A 117 46.15 5.76 -2.54
N HIS A 118 46.32 6.60 -1.52
CA HIS A 118 47.21 6.31 -0.39
C HIS A 118 46.74 5.06 0.36
N GLU A 119 45.46 5.02 0.76
CA GLU A 119 44.90 3.89 1.49
C GLU A 119 44.54 2.71 0.56
N VAL A 120 44.79 2.80 -0.76
CA VAL A 120 44.97 1.62 -1.64
C VAL A 120 46.30 0.95 -1.29
N GLY A 121 47.38 1.73 -1.26
CA GLY A 121 48.75 1.21 -1.28
C GLY A 121 49.08 0.37 -0.05
N HIS A 122 48.53 0.72 1.12
CA HIS A 122 48.61 -0.11 2.32
C HIS A 122 48.03 -1.54 2.13
N HIS A 123 47.25 -1.87 1.08
CA HIS A 123 46.86 -3.27 0.76
C HIS A 123 47.91 -4.00 0.02
N LEU A 124 48.46 -3.34 -0.99
CA LEU A 124 49.46 -3.94 -1.84
C LEU A 124 50.68 -4.34 -0.99
N ASP A 125 50.90 -3.61 0.11
CA ASP A 125 51.82 -3.89 1.23
C ASP A 125 51.48 -5.18 2.01
N LYS A 126 50.20 -5.49 2.21
CA LYS A 126 49.74 -6.65 3.00
C LYS A 126 49.68 -7.94 2.20
N THR A 127 49.03 -7.89 1.04
CA THR A 127 48.53 -9.06 0.33
C THR A 127 49.41 -9.46 -0.84
N THR A 128 50.47 -8.69 -1.09
CA THR A 128 51.48 -9.04 -2.07
C THR A 128 52.87 -8.82 -1.51
N ASP A 129 53.84 -9.60 -1.98
CA ASP A 129 55.24 -9.54 -1.57
C ASP A 129 55.99 -8.29 -2.14
N ALA A 130 55.31 -7.17 -2.38
CA ALA A 130 55.84 -5.99 -3.11
C ALA A 130 57.01 -5.26 -2.42
N LEU A 131 57.29 -5.56 -1.14
CA LEU A 131 58.45 -5.06 -0.38
C LEU A 131 59.52 -6.14 -0.11
N LYS A 132 59.37 -7.35 -0.65
CA LYS A 132 60.21 -8.50 -0.30
C LYS A 132 61.50 -8.50 -1.12
N GLY A 133 62.62 -8.27 -0.45
CA GLY A 133 63.94 -8.21 -1.10
C GLY A 133 64.23 -6.88 -1.81
N ILE A 134 63.65 -5.77 -1.32
CA ILE A 134 64.08 -4.41 -1.67
C ILE A 134 65.53 -4.15 -1.26
N SER A 135 66.24 -3.29 -1.99
CA SER A 135 67.59 -2.83 -1.62
C SER A 135 67.55 -1.89 -0.40
N ASP A 136 68.70 -1.68 0.24
CA ASP A 136 68.84 -0.64 1.28
C ASP A 136 68.60 0.78 0.72
N GLY A 137 68.94 1.01 -0.55
CA GLY A 137 68.65 2.26 -1.28
C GLY A 137 67.14 2.48 -1.44
N ALA A 138 66.43 1.54 -2.07
CA ALA A 138 64.97 1.53 -2.17
C ALA A 138 64.27 1.62 -0.79
N THR A 139 64.82 0.96 0.23
CA THR A 139 64.36 1.11 1.62
C THR A 139 64.56 2.54 2.12
N GLY A 140 65.69 3.18 1.82
CA GLY A 140 65.98 4.57 2.13
C GLY A 140 65.04 5.56 1.43
N GLU A 141 64.71 5.31 0.16
CA GLU A 141 63.74 6.07 -0.64
C GLU A 141 62.33 6.00 -0.06
N LEU A 142 61.80 4.79 0.21
CA LEU A 142 60.50 4.65 0.88
C LEU A 142 60.49 5.34 2.25
N LYS A 143 61.58 5.23 3.02
CA LYS A 143 61.74 5.96 4.29
C LYS A 143 61.78 7.49 4.12
N ASN A 144 62.13 8.00 2.93
CA ASN A 144 62.04 9.42 2.60
C ASN A 144 60.60 9.83 2.21
N LEU A 145 59.78 8.91 1.70
CA LEU A 145 58.38 9.17 1.29
C LEU A 145 57.37 9.23 2.46
N ASP A 146 57.73 8.82 3.67
CA ASP A 146 56.90 9.04 4.88
C ASP A 146 56.55 10.53 5.05
N TYR A 147 55.26 10.86 5.02
CA TYR A 147 54.75 12.22 5.22
C TYR A 147 55.13 12.80 6.61
N ASP A 148 55.32 11.94 7.62
CA ASP A 148 55.95 12.29 8.89
C ASP A 148 57.45 12.00 8.74
N LYS A 149 58.16 12.86 7.98
CA LYS A 149 59.59 12.72 7.59
C LYS A 149 60.56 12.45 8.77
N LYS A 150 60.11 12.69 10.01
CA LYS A 150 60.84 12.40 11.27
C LYS A 150 60.75 10.93 11.72
N LYS A 151 59.74 10.17 11.27
CA LYS A 151 59.51 8.77 11.64
C LYS A 151 60.10 7.77 10.66
N ARG A 152 60.25 8.15 9.39
CA ARG A 152 60.95 7.38 8.35
C ARG A 152 60.47 5.91 8.26
N ARG A 153 59.16 5.72 8.11
CA ARG A 153 58.50 4.41 8.08
C ARG A 153 58.25 3.92 6.65
N VAL A 154 58.74 2.73 6.34
CA VAL A 154 58.49 2.06 5.04
C VAL A 154 56.98 1.81 4.83
N SER A 155 56.25 1.52 5.92
CA SER A 155 54.79 1.29 5.92
C SER A 155 53.93 2.47 5.47
N GLU A 156 54.50 3.68 5.38
CA GLU A 156 53.85 4.88 4.80
C GLU A 156 54.47 5.23 3.46
N GLY A 157 55.80 5.04 3.37
CA GLY A 157 56.56 5.29 2.16
C GLY A 157 56.03 4.51 0.98
N PHE A 158 55.67 3.25 1.17
CA PHE A 158 55.09 2.43 0.12
C PHE A 158 53.66 2.84 -0.27
N PRO A 159 52.71 3.06 0.65
CA PRO A 159 51.41 3.67 0.34
C PRO A 159 51.51 5.01 -0.39
N GLU A 160 52.45 5.87 0.02
CA GLU A 160 52.66 7.17 -0.61
C GLU A 160 53.36 7.05 -1.97
N PHE A 161 54.31 6.13 -2.11
CA PHE A 161 54.85 5.73 -3.42
C PHE A 161 53.71 5.25 -4.33
N MET A 162 52.80 4.41 -3.84
CA MET A 162 51.68 3.92 -4.64
C MET A 162 50.68 5.05 -4.98
N ARG A 163 50.43 5.98 -4.05
CA ARG A 163 49.68 7.21 -4.34
C ARG A 163 50.32 7.99 -5.49
N LEU A 164 51.64 8.21 -5.45
CA LEU A 164 52.38 8.86 -6.52
C LEU A 164 52.33 8.03 -7.81
N TYR A 165 52.64 6.73 -7.78
CA TYR A 165 52.65 5.83 -8.94
C TYR A 165 51.32 5.82 -9.72
N TRP A 166 50.19 6.11 -9.06
CA TRP A 166 48.90 6.27 -9.72
C TRP A 166 48.48 7.70 -10.08
N THR A 167 49.01 8.73 -9.42
CA THR A 167 48.57 10.14 -9.63
C THR A 167 49.62 11.03 -10.32
N ASP A 168 50.90 10.70 -10.18
CA ASP A 168 52.04 11.27 -10.88
C ASP A 168 53.19 10.22 -10.94
N PRO A 169 53.19 9.33 -11.95
CA PRO A 169 54.22 8.29 -12.09
C PRO A 169 55.63 8.85 -12.27
N ALA A 170 55.77 10.07 -12.81
CA ALA A 170 57.07 10.71 -13.02
C ALA A 170 57.66 11.18 -11.68
N LYS A 171 56.84 11.79 -10.81
CA LYS A 171 57.23 12.12 -9.43
C LYS A 171 57.52 10.87 -8.60
N ALA A 172 56.78 9.77 -8.80
CA ALA A 172 57.09 8.47 -8.19
C ALA A 172 58.47 7.93 -8.61
N GLN A 173 58.81 8.01 -9.90
CA GLN A 173 60.11 7.56 -10.42
C GLN A 173 61.26 8.49 -9.99
N ALA A 174 61.00 9.80 -9.82
CA ALA A 174 62.00 10.77 -9.39
C ALA A 174 62.30 10.74 -7.89
N GLU A 175 61.29 10.53 -7.04
CA GLU A 175 61.47 10.50 -5.57
C GLU A 175 61.88 9.11 -5.03
N ALA A 176 61.67 8.04 -5.79
CA ALA A 176 62.08 6.68 -5.42
C ALA A 176 62.53 5.82 -6.63
N PRO A 177 63.63 6.15 -7.32
CA PRO A 177 64.07 5.46 -8.54
C PRO A 177 64.48 3.99 -8.34
N GLU A 178 65.17 3.62 -7.26
CA GLU A 178 65.49 2.21 -6.99
C GLU A 178 64.23 1.39 -6.68
N PHE A 179 63.33 1.92 -5.85
CA PHE A 179 62.08 1.22 -5.54
C PHE A 179 61.16 1.15 -6.76
N PHE A 180 61.08 2.19 -7.60
CA PHE A 180 60.33 2.15 -8.85
C PHE A 180 60.83 1.03 -9.77
N LYS A 181 62.15 0.84 -9.86
CA LYS A 181 62.77 -0.26 -10.61
C LYS A 181 62.43 -1.63 -10.00
N HIS A 182 62.52 -1.78 -8.68
CA HIS A 182 62.14 -3.01 -7.98
C HIS A 182 60.65 -3.35 -8.20
N PHE A 183 59.77 -2.37 -7.99
CA PHE A 183 58.33 -2.51 -8.13
C PHE A 183 57.93 -2.86 -9.58
N THR A 184 58.58 -2.25 -10.59
CA THR A 184 58.36 -2.60 -12.00
C THR A 184 58.73 -4.07 -12.28
N ALA A 185 59.82 -4.58 -11.71
CA ALA A 185 60.21 -6.00 -11.82
C ALA A 185 59.23 -6.92 -11.07
N PHE A 186 58.76 -6.52 -9.89
CA PHE A 186 57.72 -7.22 -9.14
C PHE A 186 56.41 -7.33 -9.94
N LEU A 187 55.97 -6.26 -10.63
CA LEU A 187 54.79 -6.31 -11.49
C LEU A 187 55.00 -7.24 -12.71
N ALA A 188 56.17 -7.21 -13.34
CA ALA A 188 56.48 -8.14 -14.43
C ALA A 188 56.44 -9.62 -13.99
N ALA A 189 56.76 -9.89 -12.72
CA ALA A 189 56.65 -11.23 -12.12
C ALA A 189 55.23 -11.59 -11.62
N ASN A 190 54.31 -10.62 -11.49
CA ASN A 190 52.95 -10.82 -10.96
C ASN A 190 51.90 -10.24 -11.94
N PRO A 191 51.56 -10.94 -13.05
CA PRO A 191 50.76 -10.36 -14.13
C PRO A 191 49.32 -9.97 -13.75
N ASP A 192 48.71 -10.61 -12.75
CA ASP A 192 47.38 -10.24 -12.26
C ASP A 192 47.44 -8.93 -11.45
N VAL A 193 48.46 -8.76 -10.60
CA VAL A 193 48.73 -7.52 -9.88
C VAL A 193 49.06 -6.40 -10.88
N MET A 194 49.87 -6.69 -11.89
CA MET A 194 50.16 -5.76 -12.99
C MET A 194 48.89 -5.32 -13.73
N ALA A 195 47.95 -6.23 -14.00
CA ALA A 195 46.66 -5.89 -14.60
C ALA A 195 45.81 -4.99 -13.69
N LYS A 196 45.78 -5.26 -12.38
CA LYS A 196 45.05 -4.45 -11.38
C LYS A 196 45.65 -3.05 -11.21
N VAL A 197 46.99 -2.96 -11.16
CA VAL A 197 47.75 -1.70 -11.15
C VAL A 197 47.51 -0.92 -12.44
N GLY A 198 47.62 -1.56 -13.60
CA GLY A 198 47.41 -0.92 -14.91
C GLY A 198 45.98 -0.43 -15.12
N GLN A 199 44.97 -1.20 -14.68
CA GLN A 199 43.58 -0.74 -14.66
C GLN A 199 43.42 0.47 -13.74
N THR A 200 44.06 0.47 -12.57
CA THR A 200 44.03 1.60 -11.63
C THR A 200 44.67 2.85 -12.23
N SER A 201 45.89 2.76 -12.78
CA SER A 201 46.57 3.86 -13.46
C SER A 201 45.74 4.42 -14.61
N GLY A 202 45.18 3.53 -15.45
CA GLY A 202 44.35 3.92 -16.58
C GLY A 202 43.10 4.70 -16.17
N LEU A 203 42.41 4.24 -15.13
CA LEU A 203 41.20 4.90 -14.60
C LEU A 203 41.50 6.24 -13.90
N ILE A 204 42.59 6.33 -13.13
CA ILE A 204 42.96 7.57 -12.44
C ILE A 204 43.44 8.62 -13.43
N LYS A 205 44.33 8.26 -14.37
CA LYS A 205 44.73 9.13 -15.48
C LYS A 205 43.52 9.61 -16.29
N GLN A 206 42.56 8.73 -16.54
CA GLN A 206 41.34 9.06 -17.26
C GLN A 206 40.43 10.09 -16.56
N TRP A 207 40.50 10.22 -15.23
CA TRP A 207 39.85 11.31 -14.46
C TRP A 207 40.67 12.60 -14.44
N GLN A 208 42.01 12.50 -14.54
CA GLN A 208 42.91 13.65 -14.65
C GLN A 208 42.84 14.31 -16.05
N ASP A 209 42.93 13.51 -17.11
CA ASP A 209 42.98 13.94 -18.52
C ASP A 209 41.66 14.59 -19.00
N GLN A 210 40.50 14.22 -18.45
CA GLN A 210 39.20 14.72 -18.92
C GLN A 210 38.93 16.23 -18.67
N GLY A 211 39.86 16.96 -18.04
CA GLY A 211 39.75 18.40 -17.79
C GLY A 211 38.88 18.80 -16.59
N ALA A 212 39.04 20.04 -16.14
CA ALA A 212 38.38 20.54 -14.92
C ALA A 212 36.85 20.65 -15.05
N GLU A 213 36.35 21.13 -16.19
CA GLU A 213 34.91 21.35 -16.36
C GLU A 213 34.14 20.03 -16.41
N ALA A 214 34.68 18.98 -17.06
CA ALA A 214 34.05 17.65 -17.08
C ALA A 214 33.99 17.01 -15.68
N ARG A 215 35.04 17.17 -14.85
CA ARG A 215 35.01 16.77 -13.42
C ARG A 215 33.88 17.45 -12.66
N VAL A 216 33.73 18.78 -12.80
CA VAL A 216 32.63 19.54 -12.17
C VAL A 216 31.27 19.12 -12.73
N ARG A 217 31.16 18.88 -14.04
CA ARG A 217 29.93 18.43 -14.69
C ARG A 217 29.48 17.07 -14.15
N ALA A 218 30.42 16.14 -13.95
CA ALA A 218 30.16 14.78 -13.47
C ALA A 218 29.98 14.69 -11.94
N ALA A 219 30.56 15.60 -11.14
CA ALA A 219 30.34 15.67 -9.69
C ALA A 219 28.86 15.92 -9.29
N ARG A 220 28.04 16.42 -10.22
CA ARG A 220 26.62 16.69 -10.00
C ARG A 220 25.75 15.46 -10.23
N SER A 221 25.21 14.88 -9.15
CA SER A 221 24.24 13.79 -9.22
C SER A 221 22.87 14.30 -9.71
N THR A 222 22.45 13.87 -10.90
CA THR A 222 21.15 14.24 -11.50
C THR A 222 19.99 13.32 -11.10
N THR A 223 20.24 12.24 -10.37
CA THR A 223 19.22 11.20 -10.06
C THR A 223 19.22 10.68 -8.62
N GLY A 224 20.20 11.02 -7.78
CA GLY A 224 20.15 10.80 -6.33
C GLY A 224 20.06 9.34 -5.86
N LYS A 225 20.43 8.35 -6.70
CA LYS A 225 20.34 6.91 -6.38
C LYS A 225 21.67 6.20 -6.61
N GLY A 226 22.07 5.36 -5.64
CA GLY A 226 23.30 4.57 -5.72
C GLY A 226 23.23 3.46 -6.77
N PHE A 227 24.35 3.23 -7.46
CA PHE A 227 24.47 2.23 -8.53
C PHE A 227 24.50 0.79 -7.97
N LEU A 228 23.51 -0.04 -8.35
CA LEU A 228 23.57 -1.49 -8.20
C LEU A 228 23.24 -2.18 -9.54
N ASN A 229 24.25 -2.79 -10.16
CA ASN A 229 24.10 -3.55 -11.39
C ASN A 229 23.62 -4.98 -11.11
N ALA A 230 22.32 -5.15 -10.92
CA ALA A 230 21.68 -6.47 -10.89
C ALA A 230 21.53 -7.08 -12.29
N THR A 231 21.55 -8.42 -12.39
CA THR A 231 21.28 -9.19 -13.62
C THR A 231 19.83 -9.06 -14.09
N PRO A 232 19.47 -9.49 -15.32
CA PRO A 232 18.08 -9.46 -15.78
C PRO A 232 17.10 -10.28 -14.90
N ALA A 233 17.53 -11.45 -14.41
CA ALA A 233 16.71 -12.29 -13.53
C ALA A 233 16.52 -11.66 -12.14
N GLU A 234 17.58 -11.10 -11.56
CA GLU A 234 17.47 -10.31 -10.33
C GLU A 234 16.66 -9.03 -10.53
N LYS A 235 16.75 -8.36 -11.67
CA LYS A 235 15.90 -7.21 -12.01
C LYS A 235 14.43 -7.62 -12.11
N ALA A 236 14.11 -8.80 -12.65
CA ALA A 236 12.75 -9.32 -12.68
C ALA A 236 12.24 -9.68 -11.26
N ASN A 237 13.02 -10.41 -10.47
CA ASN A 237 12.65 -10.74 -9.09
C ASN A 237 12.57 -9.50 -8.18
N ARG A 238 13.48 -8.53 -8.36
CA ARG A 238 13.51 -7.28 -7.59
C ARG A 238 12.46 -6.27 -8.07
N ALA A 239 12.04 -6.32 -9.33
CA ALA A 239 10.83 -5.63 -9.79
C ALA A 239 9.57 -6.29 -9.21
N TRP A 240 9.50 -7.63 -9.12
CA TRP A 240 8.42 -8.33 -8.42
C TRP A 240 8.38 -8.01 -6.92
N GLN A 241 9.53 -7.92 -6.26
CA GLN A 241 9.66 -7.46 -4.88
C GLN A 241 9.23 -5.99 -4.73
N LEU A 242 9.69 -5.07 -5.58
CA LEU A 242 9.25 -3.67 -5.56
C LEU A 242 7.75 -3.51 -5.87
N VAL A 243 7.16 -4.35 -6.73
CA VAL A 243 5.70 -4.42 -6.93
C VAL A 243 5.02 -4.93 -5.67
N ARG A 244 5.55 -5.97 -5.01
CA ARG A 244 5.05 -6.46 -3.72
C ARG A 244 5.11 -5.41 -2.61
N GLU A 245 6.23 -4.71 -2.47
CA GLU A 245 6.52 -3.73 -1.40
C GLU A 245 5.82 -2.38 -1.59
N VAL A 246 5.69 -1.88 -2.81
CA VAL A 246 5.14 -0.53 -3.09
C VAL A 246 3.65 -0.58 -3.46
N VAL A 247 3.18 -1.70 -4.02
CA VAL A 247 1.78 -1.89 -4.45
C VAL A 247 1.00 -2.70 -3.42
N THR A 248 1.45 -3.90 -3.02
CA THR A 248 0.59 -4.79 -2.22
C THR A 248 0.41 -4.33 -0.78
N ASP A 249 1.48 -3.96 -0.07
CA ASP A 249 1.41 -3.72 1.38
C ASP A 249 2.61 -2.92 1.90
N ASP A 250 2.33 -1.78 2.50
CA ASP A 250 3.31 -0.85 3.09
C ASP A 250 3.95 -1.35 4.40
N LEU A 251 3.38 -2.38 5.05
CA LEU A 251 3.92 -2.97 6.29
C LEU A 251 4.84 -4.18 6.09
N VAL A 252 5.17 -4.56 4.85
CA VAL A 252 6.01 -5.75 4.57
C VAL A 252 7.38 -5.66 5.25
N ALA A 253 8.04 -4.50 5.21
CA ALA A 253 9.32 -4.30 5.88
C ALA A 253 9.24 -4.44 7.42
N VAL A 254 8.07 -4.20 8.02
CA VAL A 254 7.82 -4.41 9.46
C VAL A 254 7.60 -5.90 9.76
N ASP A 255 6.83 -6.60 8.93
CA ASP A 255 6.60 -8.05 9.02
C ASP A 255 7.92 -8.81 8.91
N GLU A 256 8.78 -8.43 7.95
CA GLU A 256 10.07 -9.06 7.71
C GLU A 256 11.11 -8.70 8.79
N ALA A 257 11.15 -7.44 9.27
CA ALA A 257 11.96 -7.05 10.42
C ALA A 257 11.60 -7.82 11.71
N MET A 258 10.31 -8.05 11.96
CA MET A 258 9.87 -8.77 13.16
C MET A 258 10.03 -10.29 13.03
N LYS A 259 9.97 -10.86 11.82
CA LYS A 259 10.37 -12.26 11.58
C LYS A 259 11.86 -12.47 11.83
N GLU A 260 12.71 -11.54 11.38
CA GLU A 260 14.14 -11.61 11.63
C GLU A 260 14.45 -11.47 13.13
N ALA A 261 13.79 -10.55 13.84
CA ALA A 261 13.88 -10.46 15.30
C ALA A 261 13.55 -11.81 15.97
N SER A 262 12.47 -12.48 15.56
CA SER A 262 12.16 -13.83 16.07
C SER A 262 13.17 -14.91 15.66
N ARG A 263 13.78 -14.82 14.47
CA ARG A 263 14.87 -15.74 14.05
C ARG A 263 16.12 -15.58 14.90
N LEU A 264 16.40 -14.35 15.33
CA LEU A 264 17.52 -14.01 16.23
C LEU A 264 17.21 -14.26 17.72
N GLY A 265 15.96 -14.55 18.07
CA GLY A 265 15.56 -15.00 19.41
C GLY A 265 14.40 -14.25 20.08
N ALA A 266 13.87 -13.18 19.46
CA ALA A 266 12.79 -12.37 20.03
C ALA A 266 11.49 -13.18 20.17
N LYS A 267 11.07 -13.39 21.42
CA LYS A 267 9.83 -14.12 21.75
C LYS A 267 8.66 -13.14 21.87
N PHE A 268 7.70 -13.26 20.96
CA PHE A 268 6.43 -12.54 21.02
C PHE A 268 5.30 -13.53 21.29
N ARG A 269 4.34 -13.19 22.17
CA ARG A 269 3.02 -13.84 22.06
C ARG A 269 2.34 -13.39 20.77
N LYS A 270 1.39 -14.18 20.27
CA LYS A 270 0.51 -13.71 19.19
C LYS A 270 -0.16 -12.40 19.61
N GLY A 271 -0.19 -11.44 18.68
CA GLY A 271 -0.71 -10.10 18.95
C GLY A 271 0.23 -9.15 19.71
N GLU A 272 1.41 -9.56 20.16
CA GLU A 272 2.41 -8.63 20.75
C GLU A 272 3.35 -8.01 19.70
N ASN A 273 3.54 -8.68 18.56
CA ASN A 273 4.39 -8.26 17.45
C ASN A 273 3.94 -6.89 16.86
N PRO A 274 4.82 -5.86 16.77
CA PRO A 274 4.52 -4.53 16.25
C PRO A 274 3.83 -4.46 14.89
N TYR A 275 4.12 -5.38 13.95
CA TYR A 275 3.42 -5.45 12.66
C TYR A 275 1.90 -5.63 12.84
N VAL A 276 1.49 -6.43 13.83
CA VAL A 276 0.07 -6.64 14.16
C VAL A 276 -0.57 -5.35 14.67
N TRP A 277 0.14 -4.62 15.54
CA TRP A 277 -0.31 -3.33 16.05
C TRP A 277 -0.40 -2.28 14.94
N MET A 278 0.61 -2.16 14.06
CA MET A 278 0.56 -1.25 12.91
C MET A 278 -0.58 -1.60 11.93
N ARG A 279 -0.93 -2.88 11.77
CA ARG A 279 -2.07 -3.30 10.95
C ARG A 279 -3.41 -2.93 11.60
N VAL A 280 -3.62 -3.31 12.85
CA VAL A 280 -4.89 -3.12 13.57
C VAL A 280 -5.13 -1.65 13.88
N MET A 281 -4.13 -0.94 14.40
CA MET A 281 -4.28 0.43 14.88
C MET A 281 -4.33 1.49 13.78
N ARG A 282 -3.99 1.16 12.52
CA ARG A 282 -3.99 2.11 11.37
C ARG A 282 -5.29 2.92 11.26
N ASN A 283 -6.42 2.25 11.45
CA ASN A 283 -7.74 2.84 11.33
C ASN A 283 -8.33 3.33 12.66
N ALA A 284 -7.62 3.13 13.77
CA ALA A 284 -8.14 3.29 15.12
C ALA A 284 -8.26 4.73 15.66
N PRO A 285 -7.45 5.75 15.29
CA PRO A 285 -7.47 7.04 16.00
C PRO A 285 -8.84 7.74 16.10
N ALA A 286 -9.58 7.85 15.00
CA ALA A 286 -10.91 8.49 14.99
C ALA A 286 -12.06 7.60 15.51
N PRO A 287 -12.01 6.26 15.34
CA PRO A 287 -12.86 5.31 16.06
C PRO A 287 -12.61 5.22 17.58
N MET A 288 -11.37 5.33 18.05
CA MET A 288 -11.06 5.35 19.48
C MET A 288 -11.44 6.68 20.11
N ALA A 289 -11.24 7.83 19.44
CA ALA A 289 -11.82 9.10 19.89
C ALA A 289 -13.35 9.06 19.98
N TRP A 290 -14.01 8.30 19.10
CA TRP A 290 -15.46 8.07 19.15
C TRP A 290 -15.88 7.16 20.32
N ASP A 291 -15.13 6.08 20.57
CA ASP A 291 -15.34 5.21 21.73
C ASP A 291 -15.04 5.96 23.05
N ALA A 292 -14.04 6.84 23.07
CA ALA A 292 -13.74 7.72 24.20
C ALA A 292 -14.91 8.66 24.51
N VAL A 293 -15.54 9.25 23.49
CA VAL A 293 -16.77 10.05 23.65
C VAL A 293 -17.93 9.22 24.20
N MET A 294 -18.15 8.01 23.67
CA MET A 294 -19.33 7.20 24.01
C MET A 294 -19.22 6.39 25.30
N ASN A 295 -18.06 5.78 25.53
CA ASN A 295 -17.83 4.69 26.50
C ASN A 295 -16.66 4.97 27.47
N GLY A 296 -15.82 5.97 27.17
CA GLY A 296 -14.75 6.45 28.04
C GLY A 296 -13.33 6.24 27.50
N VAL A 297 -12.42 7.14 27.88
CA VAL A 297 -11.03 7.13 27.41
C VAL A 297 -10.34 5.83 27.82
N ARG A 298 -9.51 5.27 26.93
CA ARG A 298 -8.89 3.96 27.11
C ARG A 298 -7.39 4.00 26.85
N SER A 299 -6.67 3.19 27.59
CA SER A 299 -5.25 2.97 27.38
C SER A 299 -4.98 2.38 26.00
N VAL A 300 -4.12 3.02 25.20
CA VAL A 300 -3.59 2.41 23.97
C VAL A 300 -2.58 1.29 24.24
N VAL A 301 -2.08 1.16 25.48
CA VAL A 301 -1.07 0.17 25.88
C VAL A 301 -1.72 -1.10 26.41
N THR A 302 -2.70 -0.97 27.31
CA THR A 302 -3.36 -2.06 28.04
C THR A 302 -4.81 -2.30 27.63
N GLY A 303 -5.43 -1.39 26.87
CA GLY A 303 -6.82 -1.48 26.40
C GLY A 303 -7.89 -1.07 27.43
N LYS A 304 -7.53 -0.96 28.71
CA LYS A 304 -8.45 -0.71 29.85
C LYS A 304 -9.03 0.70 29.85
N LYS A 305 -10.25 0.88 30.39
CA LYS A 305 -10.90 2.18 30.62
C LYS A 305 -10.13 2.98 31.69
N ILE A 306 -9.79 4.23 31.39
CA ILE A 306 -9.12 5.19 32.27
C ILE A 306 -10.16 6.03 33.03
N GLY A 307 -11.22 6.44 32.34
CA GLY A 307 -12.27 7.32 32.89
C GLY A 307 -13.57 7.27 32.09
N PRO A 308 -14.62 7.97 32.55
CA PRO A 308 -15.97 7.92 31.99
C PRO A 308 -16.06 8.43 30.54
N GLY A 309 -17.15 8.10 29.85
CA GLY A 309 -17.49 8.67 28.54
C GLY A 309 -17.78 10.17 28.61
N LEU A 310 -17.60 10.88 27.50
CA LEU A 310 -18.10 12.26 27.38
C LEU A 310 -19.64 12.30 27.39
N ARG A 311 -20.29 11.26 26.86
CA ARG A 311 -21.74 11.07 27.00
C ARG A 311 -22.13 10.87 28.47
N GLU A 312 -21.47 9.94 29.16
CA GLU A 312 -21.63 9.65 30.59
C GLU A 312 -21.45 10.93 31.44
N ALA A 313 -20.49 11.78 31.08
CA ALA A 313 -20.24 13.09 31.68
C ALA A 313 -21.33 14.17 31.42
N LEU A 314 -22.22 13.97 30.44
CA LEU A 314 -23.28 14.90 30.05
C LEU A 314 -24.68 14.39 30.44
N GLU A 315 -24.84 13.12 30.84
CA GLU A 315 -26.14 12.55 31.24
C GLU A 315 -26.73 13.23 32.49
N GLY A 316 -25.90 13.86 33.33
CA GLY A 316 -26.33 14.72 34.44
C GLY A 316 -26.96 16.06 34.05
N LEU A 317 -27.01 16.40 32.75
CA LEU A 317 -27.73 17.59 32.24
C LEU A 317 -29.21 17.32 31.92
N GLY A 318 -29.63 16.05 31.87
CA GLY A 318 -30.97 15.65 31.42
C GLY A 318 -31.19 15.80 29.92
N ASP A 319 -32.45 15.83 29.48
CA ASP A 319 -32.81 16.18 28.10
C ASP A 319 -32.65 17.70 27.90
N PHE A 320 -31.79 18.10 26.97
CA PHE A 320 -31.51 19.51 26.67
C PHE A 320 -31.75 19.88 25.20
N THR A 321 -32.17 21.12 24.98
CA THR A 321 -32.36 21.70 23.65
C THR A 321 -31.03 21.99 22.93
N VAL A 322 -31.10 22.31 21.63
CA VAL A 322 -29.93 22.80 20.87
C VAL A 322 -29.37 24.06 21.52
N GLU A 323 -30.24 24.97 21.97
CA GLU A 323 -29.82 26.25 22.56
C GLU A 323 -29.15 26.04 23.93
N GLU A 324 -29.70 25.20 24.79
CA GLU A 324 -29.08 24.88 26.09
C GLU A 324 -27.71 24.21 25.95
N PHE A 325 -27.48 23.44 24.88
CA PHE A 325 -26.15 22.90 24.58
C PHE A 325 -25.14 23.98 24.17
N GLU A 326 -25.54 24.96 23.36
CA GLU A 326 -24.69 26.12 23.01
C GLU A 326 -24.44 27.03 24.24
N GLN A 327 -25.45 27.20 25.11
CA GLN A 327 -25.31 27.92 26.37
C GLN A 327 -24.37 27.18 27.35
N PHE A 328 -24.45 25.85 27.46
CA PHE A 328 -23.51 25.03 28.24
C PHE A 328 -22.09 25.05 27.66
N THR A 329 -21.96 25.02 26.34
CA THR A 329 -20.67 25.18 25.63
C THR A 329 -20.05 26.54 25.92
N SER A 330 -20.87 27.59 25.99
CA SER A 330 -20.47 28.94 26.39
C SER A 330 -20.03 28.99 27.86
N PHE A 331 -20.74 28.31 28.78
CA PHE A 331 -20.37 28.17 30.18
C PHE A 331 -19.03 27.44 30.38
N LEU A 332 -18.77 26.37 29.61
CA LEU A 332 -17.47 25.68 29.58
C LEU A 332 -16.33 26.62 29.17
N HIS A 333 -16.52 27.41 28.11
CA HIS A 333 -15.51 28.36 27.63
C HIS A 333 -15.29 29.51 28.63
N ALA A 334 -16.36 30.04 29.22
CA ALA A 334 -16.30 31.05 30.28
C ALA A 334 -15.50 30.54 31.49
N ARG A 335 -15.84 29.35 32.02
CA ARG A 335 -15.18 28.72 33.16
C ARG A 335 -13.68 28.49 32.91
N HIS A 336 -13.33 27.89 31.77
CA HIS A 336 -11.92 27.71 31.39
C HIS A 336 -11.22 29.06 31.12
N GLY A 337 -11.97 30.06 30.64
CA GLY A 337 -11.51 31.41 30.40
C GLY A 337 -11.06 32.12 31.69
N LEU A 338 -11.86 32.03 32.76
CA LEU A 338 -11.50 32.57 34.07
C LEU A 338 -10.23 31.92 34.66
N ASP A 339 -10.08 30.59 34.54
CA ASP A 339 -8.83 29.91 34.91
C ASP A 339 -7.63 30.35 34.05
N THR A 340 -7.87 30.66 32.77
CA THR A 340 -6.82 31.10 31.84
C THR A 340 -6.40 32.56 32.09
N TRP A 341 -7.33 33.44 32.43
CA TRP A 341 -7.09 34.85 32.76
C TRP A 341 -6.24 35.04 34.02
N LYS A 342 -6.43 34.19 35.06
CA LYS A 342 -5.54 34.11 36.24
C LYS A 342 -4.05 33.93 35.89
N THR A 343 -3.75 33.44 34.70
CA THR A 343 -2.37 33.23 34.21
C THR A 343 -1.86 34.36 33.31
N GLY A 344 -2.59 35.48 33.19
CA GLY A 344 -2.26 36.64 32.36
C GLY A 344 -2.47 36.42 30.85
N ARG A 345 -3.34 35.47 30.46
CA ARG A 345 -3.48 35.02 29.06
C ARG A 345 -4.92 35.11 28.58
N ASN A 346 -5.11 35.59 27.35
CA ASN A 346 -6.44 35.77 26.76
C ASN A 346 -7.00 34.45 26.17
N PRO A 347 -8.18 33.96 26.62
CA PRO A 347 -8.80 32.71 26.15
C PRO A 347 -9.63 32.87 24.85
N GLY A 348 -9.72 34.05 24.26
CA GLY A 348 -10.58 34.36 23.10
C GLY A 348 -11.92 35.02 23.45
N ILE A 349 -12.13 35.34 24.73
CA ILE A 349 -13.25 36.13 25.30
C ILE A 349 -12.67 37.07 26.36
N SER A 350 -13.30 38.21 26.65
CA SER A 350 -12.81 39.09 27.72
C SER A 350 -13.03 38.47 29.10
N GLU A 351 -12.34 38.98 30.11
CA GLU A 351 -12.52 38.53 31.49
C GLU A 351 -13.92 38.90 32.02
N ALA A 352 -14.44 40.06 31.64
CA ALA A 352 -15.80 40.49 31.97
C ALA A 352 -16.88 39.61 31.31
N ASP A 353 -16.71 39.24 30.03
CA ASP A 353 -17.64 38.32 29.35
C ASP A 353 -17.59 36.92 30.00
N ALA A 354 -16.39 36.43 30.32
CA ALA A 354 -16.19 35.16 30.98
C ALA A 354 -16.84 35.15 32.38
N GLN A 355 -16.69 36.22 33.15
CA GLN A 355 -17.32 36.35 34.47
C GLN A 355 -18.85 36.43 34.35
N HIS A 356 -19.38 37.24 33.43
CA HIS A 356 -20.83 37.37 33.21
C HIS A 356 -21.48 36.04 32.78
N VAL A 357 -20.87 35.33 31.82
CA VAL A 357 -21.38 34.03 31.35
C VAL A 357 -21.23 32.96 32.44
N TYR A 358 -20.16 32.99 33.23
CA TYR A 358 -20.02 32.09 34.38
C TYR A 358 -21.10 32.35 35.43
N ASP A 359 -21.26 33.59 35.91
CA ASP A 359 -22.23 33.91 36.96
C ASP A 359 -23.68 33.69 36.54
N LYS A 360 -24.01 33.88 35.25
CA LYS A 360 -25.33 33.60 34.68
C LYS A 360 -25.70 32.11 34.69
N TYR A 361 -24.71 31.21 34.67
CA TYR A 361 -24.93 29.78 34.43
C TYR A 361 -24.37 28.84 35.52
N LYS A 362 -23.51 29.31 36.44
CA LYS A 362 -22.89 28.50 37.50
C LYS A 362 -23.90 27.80 38.43
N ASP A 363 -25.06 28.41 38.66
CA ASP A 363 -26.10 27.88 39.55
C ASP A 363 -27.14 27.00 38.80
N LYS A 364 -26.91 26.70 37.51
CA LYS A 364 -27.75 25.75 36.76
C LYS A 364 -27.55 24.32 37.31
N PRO A 365 -28.62 23.59 37.68
CA PRO A 365 -28.53 22.22 38.17
C PRO A 365 -27.72 21.32 37.24
N GLY A 366 -26.77 20.56 37.79
CA GLY A 366 -25.93 19.60 37.07
C GLY A 366 -24.80 20.20 36.21
N TRP A 367 -24.86 21.48 35.82
CA TRP A 367 -23.89 22.08 34.89
C TRP A 367 -22.47 22.13 35.46
N GLU A 368 -22.33 22.46 36.74
CA GLU A 368 -21.03 22.52 37.42
C GLU A 368 -20.34 21.14 37.51
N GLU A 369 -21.11 20.06 37.71
CA GLU A 369 -20.61 18.68 37.70
C GLU A 369 -20.32 18.16 36.29
N ALA A 370 -21.20 18.45 35.33
CA ALA A 370 -20.96 18.12 33.93
C ALA A 370 -19.67 18.80 33.41
N ALA A 371 -19.41 20.05 33.81
CA ALA A 371 -18.18 20.76 33.47
C ALA A 371 -16.92 20.16 34.13
N LYS A 372 -17.00 19.66 35.36
CA LYS A 372 -15.93 18.86 35.98
C LYS A 372 -15.70 17.54 35.23
N ALA A 373 -16.77 16.88 34.80
CA ALA A 373 -16.70 15.60 34.09
C ALA A 373 -16.15 15.75 32.65
N VAL A 374 -16.56 16.80 31.92
CA VAL A 374 -15.96 17.23 30.64
C VAL A 374 -14.46 17.51 30.81
N THR A 375 -14.08 18.24 31.86
CA THR A 375 -12.68 18.51 32.19
C THR A 375 -11.90 17.22 32.48
N ARG A 376 -12.48 16.30 33.26
CA ARG A 376 -11.89 14.98 33.54
C ARG A 376 -11.64 14.22 32.25
N TRP A 377 -12.60 14.18 31.34
CA TRP A 377 -12.49 13.51 30.04
C TRP A 377 -11.33 14.08 29.19
N ASN A 378 -11.14 15.40 29.17
CA ASN A 378 -9.97 16.01 28.52
C ASN A 378 -8.66 15.61 29.21
N LYS A 379 -8.63 15.61 30.55
CA LYS A 379 -7.47 15.21 31.36
C LYS A 379 -7.13 13.72 31.21
N ASP A 380 -8.10 12.84 31.02
CA ASP A 380 -7.89 11.40 30.78
C ASP A 380 -7.15 11.12 29.45
N HIS A 381 -7.23 12.01 28.46
CA HIS A 381 -6.39 11.92 27.25
C HIS A 381 -4.92 12.27 27.52
N ILE A 382 -4.65 13.16 28.49
CA ILE A 382 -3.27 13.48 28.92
C ILE A 382 -2.66 12.25 29.62
N ARG A 383 -3.44 11.56 30.47
CA ARG A 383 -3.07 10.28 31.09
C ARG A 383 -2.71 9.20 30.04
N MET A 384 -3.54 9.07 29.00
CA MET A 384 -3.30 8.15 27.88
C MET A 384 -1.98 8.47 27.14
N LEU A 385 -1.63 9.76 26.95
CA LEU A 385 -0.35 10.16 26.35
C LEU A 385 0.84 9.82 27.25
N ALA A 386 0.71 9.96 28.57
CA ALA A 386 1.75 9.61 29.53
C ALA A 386 2.00 8.10 29.60
N GLU A 387 0.94 7.28 29.68
CA GLU A 387 1.06 5.81 29.66
C GLU A 387 1.70 5.28 28.36
N ALA A 388 1.37 5.91 27.23
CA ALA A 388 2.02 5.64 25.94
C ALA A 388 3.50 6.07 25.88
N GLY A 389 3.96 6.90 26.82
CA GLY A 389 5.32 7.47 26.88
C GLY A 389 5.54 8.70 25.99
N HIS A 390 4.46 9.33 25.49
CA HIS A 390 4.52 10.51 24.61
C HIS A 390 4.84 11.80 25.39
N ILE A 391 4.44 11.85 26.65
CA ILE A 391 4.91 12.83 27.64
C ILE A 391 5.53 12.09 28.83
N SER A 392 6.28 12.81 29.67
CA SER A 392 6.78 12.26 30.93
C SER A 392 5.75 12.41 32.06
N PRO A 393 5.84 11.62 33.15
CA PRO A 393 4.92 11.74 34.29
C PRO A 393 4.93 13.12 34.96
N GLU A 394 6.08 13.79 34.96
CA GLU A 394 6.22 15.14 35.53
C GLU A 394 5.54 16.19 34.63
N ALA A 395 5.58 15.99 33.31
CA ALA A 395 4.83 16.81 32.36
C ALA A 395 3.33 16.55 32.44
N GLU A 396 2.91 15.30 32.67
CA GLU A 396 1.52 14.94 32.96
C GLU A 396 1.00 15.69 34.19
N GLN A 397 1.68 15.56 35.35
CA GLN A 397 1.29 16.22 36.60
C GLN A 397 1.15 17.74 36.44
N ARG A 398 2.18 18.41 35.89
CA ARG A 398 2.14 19.85 35.62
C ARG A 398 0.96 20.28 34.73
N ILE A 399 0.58 19.48 33.75
CA ILE A 399 -0.57 19.77 32.87
C ILE A 399 -1.91 19.51 33.57
N LEU A 400 -2.00 18.48 34.40
CA LEU A 400 -3.19 18.18 35.20
C LEU A 400 -3.47 19.26 36.27
N GLU A 401 -2.41 19.86 36.83
CA GLU A 401 -2.46 20.90 37.85
C GLU A 401 -2.70 22.31 37.27
N SER A 402 -1.96 22.71 36.23
CA SER A 402 -1.90 24.10 35.75
C SER A 402 -3.19 24.69 35.20
N LEU A 403 -4.19 23.86 34.85
CA LEU A 403 -5.50 24.30 34.37
C LEU A 403 -6.60 23.48 35.06
N PRO A 404 -7.18 23.97 36.18
CA PRO A 404 -8.20 23.25 36.93
C PRO A 404 -9.40 22.84 36.08
N ALA A 405 -10.03 23.79 35.38
CA ALA A 405 -11.04 23.58 34.33
C ALA A 405 -10.41 23.64 32.93
N TYR A 406 -10.10 22.49 32.32
CA TYR A 406 -9.40 22.40 31.03
C TYR A 406 -10.31 21.94 29.87
N ILE A 407 -10.38 22.79 28.83
CA ILE A 407 -10.90 22.44 27.50
C ILE A 407 -9.94 22.96 26.39
N PRO A 408 -9.92 22.35 25.19
CA PRO A 408 -9.00 22.77 24.12
C PRO A 408 -9.53 23.94 23.26
N LEU A 409 -8.86 25.10 23.36
CA LEU A 409 -9.20 26.34 22.62
C LEU A 409 -8.47 26.49 21.28
N LEU A 410 -8.69 25.54 20.37
CA LEU A 410 -8.09 25.52 19.02
C LEU A 410 -8.65 26.67 18.16
N ARG A 411 -7.82 27.34 17.35
CA ARG A 411 -8.22 28.55 16.61
C ARG A 411 -8.63 28.24 15.17
N VAL A 412 -9.52 29.06 14.58
CA VAL A 412 -10.00 28.86 13.19
C VAL A 412 -8.86 28.87 12.15
N VAL A 413 -7.75 29.56 12.45
CA VAL A 413 -6.52 29.59 11.63
C VAL A 413 -5.49 28.51 11.97
N ASP A 414 -5.69 27.72 13.04
CA ASP A 414 -4.91 26.50 13.25
C ASP A 414 -5.40 25.46 12.25
N SER A 415 -4.71 25.33 11.11
CA SER A 415 -4.96 24.27 10.14
C SER A 415 -4.53 22.92 10.72
N LEU A 416 -5.39 22.35 11.57
CA LEU A 416 -5.17 21.08 12.24
C LEU A 416 -4.99 19.98 11.18
N LYS A 417 -3.79 19.39 11.15
CA LYS A 417 -3.53 18.16 10.38
C LYS A 417 -4.60 17.13 10.70
N GLN A 418 -5.13 16.48 9.67
CA GLN A 418 -6.16 15.48 9.83
C GLN A 418 -5.61 14.34 10.69
N ALA A 419 -6.37 13.91 11.72
CA ALA A 419 -5.89 12.90 12.64
C ALA A 419 -5.55 11.59 11.89
N GLY A 420 -4.32 11.11 12.08
CA GLY A 420 -3.71 10.04 11.28
C GLY A 420 -2.64 10.50 10.26
N GLN A 421 -2.30 11.79 10.20
CA GLN A 421 -1.25 12.35 9.32
C GLN A 421 0.15 12.47 9.98
N SER A 422 0.61 11.38 10.59
CA SER A 422 1.95 11.22 11.17
C SER A 422 2.34 9.74 11.15
N GLY A 423 3.62 9.44 10.92
CA GLY A 423 4.17 8.09 11.09
C GLY A 423 4.23 7.63 12.55
N VAL A 424 4.34 6.31 12.77
CA VAL A 424 5.50 5.71 13.46
C VAL A 424 6.33 6.62 14.38
N VAL A 425 7.20 7.31 13.66
CA VAL A 425 8.36 8.08 14.10
C VAL A 425 8.20 9.51 13.60
N ASN A 426 9.02 10.41 14.12
CA ASN A 426 8.88 11.86 13.92
C ASN A 426 7.53 12.43 14.41
N VAL A 427 6.95 11.85 15.47
CA VAL A 427 5.71 12.35 16.08
C VAL A 427 5.98 13.71 16.74
N GLY A 428 5.25 14.74 16.30
CA GLY A 428 5.33 16.09 16.87
C GLY A 428 4.47 16.26 18.11
N SER A 429 4.83 17.24 18.96
CA SER A 429 4.01 17.57 20.13
C SER A 429 2.62 18.07 19.73
N LEU A 430 1.58 17.43 20.27
CA LEU A 430 0.20 17.90 20.18
C LEU A 430 -0.13 18.94 21.26
N LEU A 431 0.70 19.03 22.30
CA LEU A 431 0.50 19.88 23.46
C LEU A 431 1.32 21.16 23.27
N LYS A 432 0.60 22.26 22.98
CA LYS A 432 1.17 23.60 22.80
C LYS A 432 1.24 24.33 24.15
N SER A 433 2.29 25.13 24.35
CA SER A 433 2.34 26.12 25.43
C SER A 433 1.13 27.05 25.38
N LEU A 434 0.47 27.30 26.51
CA LEU A 434 -0.57 28.32 26.62
C LEU A 434 0.04 29.72 26.40
N ARG A 435 -0.32 30.41 25.31
CA ARG A 435 0.19 31.75 24.96
C ARG A 435 -0.88 32.85 24.96
N GLY A 436 -2.16 32.47 25.03
CA GLY A 436 -3.29 33.39 24.83
C GLY A 436 -3.48 33.82 23.38
N SER A 437 -4.72 34.19 23.01
CA SER A 437 -5.04 34.84 21.73
C SER A 437 -6.47 35.39 21.73
N ALA A 438 -6.70 36.53 21.08
CA ALA A 438 -8.03 37.07 20.79
C ALA A 438 -8.66 36.51 19.49
N ARG A 439 -7.99 35.58 18.78
CA ARG A 439 -8.52 34.98 17.54
C ARG A 439 -9.72 34.07 17.83
N GLN A 440 -10.67 34.00 16.90
CA GLN A 440 -11.82 33.09 16.98
C GLN A 440 -11.39 31.63 17.21
N ILE A 441 -12.08 30.95 18.13
CA ILE A 441 -11.93 29.51 18.38
C ILE A 441 -12.81 28.68 17.45
N ILE A 442 -12.44 27.42 17.26
CA ILE A 442 -13.33 26.34 16.84
C ILE A 442 -14.24 26.00 18.03
N ASP A 443 -15.50 25.58 17.77
CA ASP A 443 -16.40 25.02 18.80
C ASP A 443 -15.63 24.04 19.73
N PRO A 444 -15.69 24.23 21.06
CA PRO A 444 -15.04 23.35 22.03
C PRO A 444 -15.29 21.85 21.82
N PHE A 445 -16.52 21.41 21.51
CA PHE A 445 -16.80 19.98 21.34
C PHE A 445 -16.21 19.41 20.05
N THR A 446 -16.26 20.17 18.96
CA THR A 446 -15.54 19.87 17.71
C THR A 446 -14.03 19.85 17.93
N ALA A 447 -13.48 20.81 18.69
CA ALA A 447 -12.06 20.88 19.02
C ALA A 447 -11.61 19.68 19.88
N MET A 448 -12.41 19.31 20.89
CA MET A 448 -12.22 18.13 21.73
C MET A 448 -12.16 16.84 20.91
N PHE A 449 -13.11 16.62 19.99
CA PHE A 449 -13.10 15.41 19.14
C PHE A 449 -11.90 15.38 18.18
N GLN A 450 -11.54 16.52 17.57
CA GLN A 450 -10.38 16.61 16.68
C GLN A 450 -9.06 16.34 17.42
N LEU A 451 -8.86 16.97 18.58
CA LEU A 451 -7.67 16.80 19.39
C LEU A 451 -7.59 15.39 19.99
N SER A 452 -8.69 14.85 20.52
CA SER A 452 -8.78 13.46 20.98
C SER A 452 -8.33 12.47 19.90
N SER A 453 -8.79 12.67 18.66
CA SER A 453 -8.39 11.81 17.54
C SER A 453 -6.91 11.95 17.17
N GLN A 454 -6.32 13.14 17.28
CA GLN A 454 -4.87 13.32 17.12
C GLN A 454 -4.11 12.65 18.27
N MET A 455 -4.55 12.81 19.51
CA MET A 455 -3.93 12.25 20.72
C MET A 455 -3.90 10.74 20.70
N HIS A 456 -4.99 10.08 20.29
CA HIS A 456 -4.99 8.63 20.07
C HIS A 456 -3.94 8.23 19.00
N GLY A 457 -3.83 8.98 17.91
CA GLY A 457 -2.83 8.74 16.85
C GLY A 457 -1.38 8.88 17.33
N ALA A 458 -1.07 9.93 18.11
CA ALA A 458 0.26 10.13 18.69
C ALA A 458 0.59 9.11 19.77
N ALA A 459 -0.38 8.72 20.61
CA ALA A 459 -0.23 7.68 21.62
C ALA A 459 0.05 6.31 20.96
N ILE A 460 -0.73 5.94 19.94
CA ILE A 460 -0.51 4.72 19.13
C ILE A 460 0.88 4.72 18.50
N SER A 461 1.25 5.80 17.80
CA SER A 461 2.55 5.89 17.11
C SER A 461 3.71 5.81 18.10
N THR A 462 3.64 6.55 19.21
CA THR A 462 4.68 6.50 20.25
C THR A 462 4.83 5.11 20.86
N MET A 463 3.72 4.45 21.21
CA MET A 463 3.72 3.11 21.80
C MET A 463 4.28 2.06 20.82
N ILE A 464 3.97 2.15 19.52
CA ILE A 464 4.53 1.25 18.50
C ILE A 464 6.02 1.56 18.25
N GLY A 465 6.41 2.83 18.18
CA GLY A 465 7.80 3.26 17.98
C GLY A 465 8.70 2.81 19.13
N ARG A 466 8.25 2.97 20.37
CA ARG A 466 8.88 2.40 21.57
C ARG A 466 9.03 0.88 21.44
N LYS A 467 7.95 0.13 21.16
CA LYS A 467 8.00 -1.33 20.98
C LYS A 467 9.02 -1.78 19.90
N LEU A 468 9.08 -1.10 18.76
CA LEU A 468 10.02 -1.45 17.69
C LEU A 468 11.48 -1.34 18.13
N VAL A 469 11.82 -0.27 18.88
CA VAL A 469 13.19 -0.05 19.36
C VAL A 469 13.50 -0.91 20.59
N ASP A 470 12.57 -1.07 21.54
CA ASP A 470 12.70 -1.99 22.67
C ASP A 470 13.02 -3.42 22.18
N ILE A 471 12.37 -3.87 21.11
CA ILE A 471 12.61 -5.19 20.50
C ILE A 471 14.01 -5.26 19.85
N ALA A 472 14.42 -4.23 19.11
CA ALA A 472 15.75 -4.17 18.50
C ALA A 472 16.89 -4.06 19.53
N GLU A 473 16.63 -3.47 20.69
CA GLU A 473 17.57 -3.42 21.81
C GLU A 473 17.56 -4.69 22.67
N SER A 474 16.57 -5.59 22.49
CA SER A 474 16.43 -6.83 23.26
C SER A 474 17.16 -8.04 22.67
N VAL A 475 17.66 -7.95 21.43
CA VAL A 475 18.25 -9.09 20.69
C VAL A 475 19.45 -8.66 19.84
N ASP A 476 20.58 -9.35 20.01
CA ASP A 476 21.81 -9.12 19.26
C ASP A 476 21.62 -9.31 17.74
N GLY A 477 22.34 -8.51 16.96
CA GLY A 477 22.30 -8.54 15.50
C GLY A 477 21.22 -7.66 14.84
N MET A 478 20.28 -7.09 15.61
CA MET A 478 19.22 -6.20 15.07
C MET A 478 19.72 -4.83 14.56
N GLY A 479 20.97 -4.46 14.82
CA GLY A 479 21.54 -3.13 14.52
C GLY A 479 21.57 -2.70 13.04
N TRP A 480 21.35 -3.60 12.08
CA TRP A 480 21.20 -3.24 10.66
C TRP A 480 19.73 -2.98 10.25
N ILE A 481 18.79 -3.30 11.13
CA ILE A 481 17.35 -3.04 11.00
C ILE A 481 16.98 -1.77 11.77
N ILE A 482 17.47 -1.62 13.00
CA ILE A 482 17.31 -0.45 13.87
C ILE A 482 18.61 -0.25 14.67
N GLU A 483 19.27 0.91 14.49
CA GLU A 483 20.40 1.38 15.30
C GLU A 483 19.91 2.54 16.19
N GLY A 484 19.70 2.26 17.48
CA GLY A 484 19.20 3.23 18.46
C GLY A 484 20.28 4.12 19.09
N LYS A 485 19.83 5.10 19.90
CA LYS A 485 20.66 5.96 20.75
C LYS A 485 21.77 6.71 20.00
N LEU A 486 21.42 7.29 18.84
CA LEU A 486 22.33 8.13 18.06
C LEU A 486 22.53 9.51 18.70
N ALA A 487 23.71 10.08 18.49
CA ALA A 487 23.96 11.48 18.82
C ALA A 487 23.12 12.41 17.93
N ALA A 488 22.57 13.48 18.52
CA ALA A 488 21.71 14.43 17.81
C ALA A 488 22.41 15.06 16.59
N PRO A 489 21.78 15.06 15.39
CA PRO A 489 22.33 15.64 14.16
C PRO A 489 22.77 17.11 14.30
N THR A 490 24.06 17.32 14.56
CA THR A 490 24.56 18.55 15.18
C THR A 490 24.64 19.73 14.21
N ALA A 491 24.71 19.47 12.90
CA ALA A 491 24.91 20.48 11.86
C ALA A 491 23.66 21.33 11.56
N THR A 492 22.47 20.75 11.55
CA THR A 492 21.20 21.45 11.26
C THR A 492 20.57 22.12 12.49
N MET A 493 20.95 21.71 13.69
CA MET A 493 20.35 22.25 14.93
C MET A 493 20.90 23.62 15.31
N ARG A 494 22.21 23.85 15.18
CA ARG A 494 22.86 25.12 15.59
C ARG A 494 22.20 26.34 14.95
N THR A 495 22.15 26.39 13.62
CA THR A 495 21.55 27.50 12.88
C THR A 495 20.07 27.71 13.19
N THR A 496 19.34 26.63 13.49
CA THR A 496 17.90 26.71 13.82
C THR A 496 17.68 27.26 15.23
N VAL A 497 18.50 26.86 16.21
CA VAL A 497 18.46 27.37 17.59
C VAL A 497 18.99 28.81 17.68
N GLU A 498 20.05 29.14 16.94
CA GLU A 498 20.59 30.50 16.83
C GLU A 498 19.56 31.45 16.21
N ASN A 499 18.92 31.07 15.09
CA ASN A 499 17.86 31.85 14.48
C ASN A 499 16.62 31.99 15.38
N MET A 500 16.23 30.95 16.12
CA MET A 500 15.12 31.05 17.10
C MET A 500 15.47 31.97 18.27
N LYS A 501 16.69 31.89 18.84
CA LYS A 501 17.14 32.86 19.86
C LYS A 501 17.10 34.28 19.33
N LYS A 502 17.63 34.50 18.11
CA LYS A 502 17.67 35.81 17.48
C LYS A 502 16.26 36.38 17.25
N GLN A 503 15.33 35.58 16.73
CA GLN A 503 13.93 35.98 16.55
C GLN A 503 13.19 36.24 17.87
N LEU A 504 13.53 35.55 18.97
CA LEU A 504 12.95 35.81 20.29
C LEU A 504 13.49 37.11 20.91
N GLN A 505 14.77 37.42 20.69
CA GLN A 505 15.37 38.70 21.08
C GLN A 505 14.84 39.87 20.24
N GLU A 506 14.73 39.69 18.91
CA GLU A 506 14.12 40.65 17.97
C GLU A 506 12.61 40.87 18.27
N ALA A 507 11.95 39.92 18.94
CA ALA A 507 10.57 40.03 19.41
C ALA A 507 10.43 40.57 20.86
N GLY A 508 11.51 40.98 21.51
CA GLY A 508 11.49 41.64 22.83
C GLY A 508 11.09 40.75 24.00
N ALA A 509 11.32 39.43 23.93
CA ALA A 509 11.01 38.51 25.02
C ALA A 509 12.20 38.34 25.98
N ASP A 510 12.02 38.73 27.26
CA ASP A 510 13.01 38.47 28.31
C ASP A 510 13.14 36.95 28.57
N LEU A 511 14.36 36.44 28.45
CA LEU A 511 14.70 35.03 28.60
C LEU A 511 15.08 34.71 30.05
N ILE A 512 14.10 34.79 30.95
CA ILE A 512 14.25 34.36 32.36
C ILE A 512 14.05 32.84 32.46
N ASP A 513 15.12 32.11 32.77
CA ASP A 513 15.21 30.73 33.28
C ASP A 513 14.27 29.65 32.71
N ALA A 514 13.80 29.84 31.47
CA ALA A 514 13.21 28.75 30.70
C ALA A 514 14.33 27.82 30.23
N ASP A 515 14.47 26.67 30.92
CA ASP A 515 15.43 25.60 30.59
C ASP A 515 15.47 25.36 29.07
N VAL A 516 16.62 25.66 28.49
CA VAL A 516 16.81 25.64 27.04
C VAL A 516 16.65 24.21 26.52
N ASP A 517 17.00 23.18 27.29
CA ASP A 517 16.82 21.78 26.89
C ASP A 517 15.34 21.34 26.96
N ALA A 518 14.52 21.96 27.83
CA ALA A 518 13.06 21.77 27.82
C ALA A 518 12.40 22.42 26.59
N ILE A 519 12.81 23.62 26.18
CA ILE A 519 12.31 24.26 24.94
C ILE A 519 12.85 23.53 23.70
N VAL A 520 14.12 23.11 23.71
CA VAL A 520 14.77 22.39 22.63
C VAL A 520 14.15 21.00 22.46
N SER A 521 13.86 20.24 23.50
CA SER A 521 13.19 18.93 23.38
C SER A 521 11.76 19.05 22.81
N ILE A 522 10.99 20.06 23.21
CA ILE A 522 9.65 20.34 22.67
C ILE A 522 9.70 20.78 21.20
N THR A 523 10.74 21.50 20.77
CA THR A 523 10.89 21.94 19.36
C THR A 523 11.59 20.90 18.47
N GLN A 524 12.50 20.08 19.01
CA GLN A 524 13.13 18.94 18.34
C GLN A 524 12.07 17.98 17.77
N ALA A 525 10.95 17.78 18.47
CA ALA A 525 9.84 16.94 18.01
C ALA A 525 9.22 17.39 16.66
N SER A 526 9.56 18.57 16.13
CA SER A 526 9.14 19.06 14.80
C SER A 526 10.23 18.98 13.71
N SER A 527 11.46 18.66 14.10
CA SER A 527 12.67 18.85 13.28
C SER A 527 13.10 17.59 12.54
N PHE A 528 12.36 17.21 11.49
CA PHE A 528 12.73 16.09 10.60
C PHE A 528 14.20 16.14 10.18
N TYR A 529 14.91 15.00 10.25
CA TYR A 529 16.26 14.91 9.69
C TYR A 529 16.22 15.14 8.17
N ARG A 530 17.04 16.08 7.69
CA ARG A 530 17.11 16.47 6.26
C ARG A 530 18.33 15.91 5.53
N GLY A 531 19.21 15.18 6.22
CA GLY A 531 20.19 14.33 5.53
C GLY A 531 19.47 13.16 4.87
N GLY A 532 19.97 12.68 3.72
CA GLY A 532 19.34 11.60 2.94
C GLY A 532 19.47 10.20 3.55
N GLU A 533 19.73 10.10 4.86
CA GLU A 533 19.88 8.83 5.58
C GLU A 533 18.58 8.53 6.36
N PRO A 534 18.25 7.25 6.59
CA PRO A 534 17.00 6.83 7.24
C PRO A 534 17.01 7.05 8.77
N ILE A 535 17.15 8.29 9.21
CA ILE A 535 17.20 8.69 10.63
C ILE A 535 15.90 9.43 11.00
N ALA A 536 15.30 9.04 12.13
CA ALA A 536 14.10 9.68 12.69
C ALA A 536 14.22 9.79 14.22
N HIS A 537 13.36 10.62 14.83
CA HIS A 537 13.20 10.61 16.28
C HIS A 537 12.03 9.71 16.71
N ILE A 538 12.21 9.02 17.84
CA ILE A 538 11.13 8.41 18.62
C ILE A 538 10.98 9.18 19.93
N THR A 539 9.80 9.10 20.55
CA THR A 539 9.60 9.58 21.92
C THR A 539 9.59 8.38 22.87
N ARG A 540 10.45 8.40 23.89
CA ARG A 540 10.47 7.40 24.97
C ARG A 540 10.35 8.13 26.31
N ASN A 541 9.23 7.94 27.00
CA ASN A 541 8.91 8.54 28.30
C ASN A 541 9.08 10.08 28.32
N GLY A 542 8.57 10.75 27.28
CA GLY A 542 8.66 12.19 27.07
C GLY A 542 10.01 12.71 26.54
N LYS A 543 11.04 11.87 26.40
CA LYS A 543 12.34 12.25 25.83
C LYS A 543 12.46 11.85 24.37
N SER A 544 13.12 12.68 23.56
CA SER A 544 13.35 12.42 22.13
C SER A 544 14.65 11.66 21.92
N GLU A 545 14.59 10.49 21.28
CA GLU A 545 15.76 9.66 20.96
C GLU A 545 15.93 9.54 19.44
N TRP A 546 17.16 9.74 18.94
CA TRP A 546 17.49 9.59 17.53
C TRP A 546 17.83 8.14 17.20
N VAL A 547 17.21 7.62 16.13
CA VAL A 547 17.26 6.22 15.72
C VAL A 547 17.43 6.13 14.20
N GLN A 548 18.39 5.33 13.73
CA GLN A 548 18.53 4.99 12.32
C GLN A 548 17.82 3.66 12.04
N PHE A 549 17.01 3.64 10.99
CA PHE A 549 16.28 2.45 10.54
C PHE A 549 16.91 1.92 9.26
N ASN A 550 16.66 0.65 8.92
CA ASN A 550 16.84 0.18 7.55
C ASN A 550 16.00 1.06 6.58
N PRO A 551 16.49 1.44 5.38
CA PRO A 551 15.78 2.33 4.47
C PRO A 551 14.36 1.91 4.09
N ASP A 552 14.05 0.62 4.10
CA ASP A 552 12.76 0.06 3.71
C ASP A 552 11.80 0.04 4.90
N LEU A 553 12.30 -0.32 6.09
CA LEU A 553 11.58 -0.16 7.36
C LEU A 553 11.30 1.32 7.66
N PHE A 554 12.27 2.20 7.39
CA PHE A 554 12.14 3.66 7.54
C PHE A 554 10.92 4.17 6.79
N ARG A 555 10.77 3.82 5.51
CA ARG A 555 9.59 4.21 4.72
C ARG A 555 8.29 3.69 5.33
N ALA A 556 8.26 2.45 5.85
CA ALA A 556 7.08 1.88 6.49
C ALA A 556 6.71 2.56 7.83
N VAL A 557 7.69 3.12 8.56
CA VAL A 557 7.44 3.82 9.83
C VAL A 557 7.26 5.34 9.67
N THR A 558 7.91 5.99 8.70
CA THR A 558 7.66 7.42 8.42
C THR A 558 6.36 7.63 7.66
N ASN A 559 6.08 6.78 6.67
CA ASN A 559 4.93 6.94 5.79
C ASN A 559 3.74 6.15 6.36
N MET A 560 3.08 6.68 7.40
CA MET A 560 1.68 6.30 7.65
C MET A 560 0.69 7.23 6.91
N ASP A 561 1.21 8.18 6.13
CA ASP A 561 0.44 9.09 5.29
C ASP A 561 -0.09 8.42 4.02
N ALA A 562 -1.29 8.85 3.60
CA ALA A 562 -1.72 8.66 2.21
C ALA A 562 -0.89 9.58 1.30
N ILE A 563 -0.56 9.13 0.07
CA ILE A 563 0.03 10.03 -0.93
C ILE A 563 -1.00 11.11 -1.27
N HIS A 564 -0.73 12.32 -0.77
CA HIS A 564 -1.45 13.52 -1.15
C HIS A 564 -0.86 14.05 -2.46
N LEU A 565 -1.52 13.70 -3.57
CA LEU A 565 -1.20 14.28 -4.87
C LEU A 565 -1.36 15.81 -4.81
N PRO A 566 -0.41 16.61 -5.35
CA PRO A 566 -0.52 18.05 -5.46
C PRO A 566 -1.84 18.48 -6.11
N TRP A 567 -2.36 19.67 -5.75
CA TRP A 567 -3.66 20.14 -6.20
C TRP A 567 -3.83 20.11 -7.73
N TRP A 568 -2.77 20.41 -8.48
CA TRP A 568 -2.75 20.41 -9.95
C TRP A 568 -2.81 19.00 -10.57
N ILE A 569 -2.50 17.94 -9.82
CA ILE A 569 -2.80 16.55 -10.22
C ILE A 569 -4.18 16.16 -9.68
N ASN A 570 -4.47 16.48 -8.41
CA ASN A 570 -5.67 15.98 -7.73
C ASN A 570 -6.97 16.56 -8.29
N ILE A 571 -6.99 17.83 -8.74
CA ILE A 571 -8.19 18.48 -9.31
C ILE A 571 -8.61 17.87 -10.67
N PRO A 572 -7.73 17.77 -11.70
CA PRO A 572 -8.08 17.05 -12.94
C PRO A 572 -8.49 15.60 -12.72
N MET A 573 -8.02 14.97 -11.64
CA MET A 573 -8.36 13.61 -11.28
C MET A 573 -9.68 13.46 -10.48
N LEU A 574 -10.38 14.54 -10.13
CA LEU A 574 -11.65 14.48 -9.38
C LEU A 574 -12.77 13.71 -10.12
N PRO A 575 -13.00 13.88 -11.45
CA PRO A 575 -14.04 13.14 -12.16
C PRO A 575 -13.80 11.63 -12.12
N PHE A 576 -12.55 11.21 -12.34
CA PHE A 576 -12.13 9.81 -12.24
C PHE A 576 -12.36 9.25 -10.83
N SER A 577 -12.14 10.04 -9.78
CA SER A 577 -12.39 9.60 -8.41
C SER A 577 -13.88 9.49 -8.07
N ALA A 578 -14.70 10.43 -8.55
CA ALA A 578 -16.15 10.39 -8.39
C ALA A 578 -16.73 9.17 -9.11
N PHE A 579 -16.28 8.91 -10.34
CA PHE A 579 -16.67 7.76 -11.14
C PHE A 579 -16.28 6.44 -10.45
N ALA A 580 -15.00 6.23 -10.10
CA ALA A 580 -14.53 5.00 -9.45
C ALA A 580 -15.11 4.75 -8.05
N LYS A 581 -15.61 5.81 -7.39
CA LYS A 581 -16.43 5.71 -6.17
C LYS A 581 -17.86 5.26 -6.50
N GLY A 582 -18.47 5.78 -7.57
CA GLY A 582 -19.75 5.34 -8.10
C GLY A 582 -19.75 3.85 -8.50
N VAL A 583 -18.73 3.40 -9.24
CA VAL A 583 -18.54 1.99 -9.62
C VAL A 583 -18.45 1.10 -8.38
N ARG A 584 -17.57 1.43 -7.40
CA ARG A 584 -17.41 0.62 -6.18
C ARG A 584 -18.71 0.53 -5.37
N LEU A 585 -19.29 1.68 -5.02
CA LEU A 585 -20.52 1.73 -4.23
C LEU A 585 -21.67 1.00 -4.92
N GLY A 586 -21.84 1.20 -6.22
CA GLY A 586 -22.91 0.58 -7.01
C GLY A 586 -22.70 -0.90 -7.33
N ALA A 587 -21.46 -1.42 -7.31
CA ALA A 587 -21.20 -2.84 -7.54
C ALA A 587 -21.25 -3.70 -6.26
N THR A 588 -20.67 -3.23 -5.14
CA THR A 588 -20.64 -4.01 -3.88
C THR A 588 -21.65 -3.54 -2.84
N THR A 589 -21.82 -2.24 -2.68
CA THR A 589 -22.39 -1.65 -1.44
C THR A 589 -23.87 -1.32 -1.53
N LEU A 590 -24.42 -1.23 -2.75
CA LEU A 590 -25.82 -0.89 -3.02
C LEU A 590 -26.54 -1.97 -3.85
N ARG A 591 -25.83 -3.04 -4.21
CA ARG A 591 -26.29 -4.05 -5.15
C ARG A 591 -26.82 -5.28 -4.41
N ALA A 592 -28.10 -5.26 -4.04
CA ALA A 592 -28.73 -6.27 -3.18
C ALA A 592 -28.41 -7.73 -3.60
N GLY A 593 -28.60 -8.10 -4.87
CA GLY A 593 -28.30 -9.44 -5.38
C GLY A 593 -26.81 -9.84 -5.39
N PHE A 594 -25.88 -8.90 -5.21
CA PHE A 594 -24.48 -9.20 -4.88
C PHE A 594 -24.30 -9.28 -3.35
N ALA A 595 -24.63 -8.20 -2.65
CA ALA A 595 -24.31 -8.02 -1.24
C ALA A 595 -25.02 -9.02 -0.32
N MET A 596 -26.32 -9.27 -0.54
CA MET A 596 -27.10 -10.24 0.22
C MET A 596 -27.26 -11.58 -0.52
N GLY A 597 -26.94 -11.61 -1.81
CA GLY A 597 -26.94 -12.81 -2.64
C GLY A 597 -25.56 -13.47 -2.71
N THR A 598 -24.83 -13.21 -3.79
CA THR A 598 -23.64 -14.00 -4.13
C THR A 598 -22.47 -13.88 -3.14
N ASN A 599 -22.32 -12.73 -2.48
CA ASN A 599 -21.16 -12.45 -1.64
C ASN A 599 -21.12 -13.25 -0.32
N PRO A 600 -22.17 -13.29 0.55
CA PRO A 600 -22.15 -14.09 1.79
C PRO A 600 -21.88 -15.58 1.55
N ILE A 601 -22.44 -16.14 0.48
CA ILE A 601 -22.21 -17.55 0.10
C ILE A 601 -20.72 -17.77 -0.23
N ARG A 602 -20.08 -16.81 -0.91
CA ARG A 602 -18.65 -16.87 -1.25
C ARG A 602 -17.76 -16.67 -0.03
N ASP A 603 -18.01 -15.62 0.74
CA ASP A 603 -17.18 -15.21 1.88
C ASP A 603 -17.17 -16.26 3.00
N ILE A 604 -18.29 -16.96 3.25
CA ILE A 604 -18.33 -18.08 4.21
C ILE A 604 -17.39 -19.21 3.74
N GLN A 605 -17.37 -19.55 2.45
CA GLN A 605 -16.47 -20.58 1.91
C GLN A 605 -14.99 -20.16 1.99
N GLU A 606 -14.68 -18.88 1.76
CA GLU A 606 -13.32 -18.35 1.96
C GLU A 606 -12.90 -18.38 3.43
N VAL A 607 -13.79 -18.02 4.36
CA VAL A 607 -13.51 -18.02 5.80
C VAL A 607 -13.25 -19.44 6.31
N LEU A 608 -14.00 -20.44 5.84
CA LEU A 608 -13.74 -21.85 6.12
C LEU A 608 -12.34 -22.30 5.66
N MET A 609 -11.85 -21.77 4.55
CA MET A 609 -10.48 -22.01 4.08
C MET A 609 -9.44 -21.23 4.90
N LYS A 610 -9.70 -19.96 5.25
CA LYS A 610 -8.76 -19.01 5.86
C LYS A 610 -8.63 -19.13 7.40
N THR A 611 -9.66 -19.63 8.12
CA THR A 611 -9.74 -19.65 9.60
C THR A 611 -8.59 -20.36 10.31
N GLU A 612 -8.26 -19.92 11.51
CA GLU A 612 -7.28 -20.56 12.39
C GLU A 612 -7.79 -21.81 13.14
N GLY A 613 -9.09 -22.10 13.11
CA GLY A 613 -9.70 -23.19 13.89
C GLY A 613 -9.34 -24.61 13.42
N ARG A 614 -9.59 -25.62 14.26
CA ARG A 614 -9.61 -27.03 13.80
C ARG A 614 -10.68 -27.20 12.70
N PRO A 615 -10.55 -28.13 11.73
CA PRO A 615 -11.45 -28.20 10.57
C PRO A 615 -12.96 -28.20 10.91
N TRP A 616 -13.36 -28.95 11.94
CA TRP A 616 -14.74 -28.99 12.42
C TRP A 616 -15.18 -27.74 13.18
N ALA A 617 -14.26 -27.03 13.86
CA ALA A 617 -14.55 -25.71 14.42
C ALA A 617 -14.79 -24.67 13.32
N GLY A 618 -14.19 -24.86 12.14
CA GLY A 618 -14.53 -24.10 10.93
C GLY A 618 -16.01 -24.23 10.57
N LEU A 619 -16.56 -25.45 10.52
CA LEU A 619 -17.99 -25.66 10.22
C LEU A 619 -18.92 -24.91 11.20
N MET A 620 -18.52 -24.80 12.47
CA MET A 620 -19.26 -24.01 13.48
C MET A 620 -19.23 -22.50 13.23
N LEU A 621 -18.35 -21.98 12.36
CA LEU A 621 -18.40 -20.57 11.94
C LEU A 621 -19.62 -20.26 11.08
N ILE A 622 -20.24 -21.24 10.41
CA ILE A 622 -21.43 -21.03 9.57
C ILE A 622 -22.63 -20.59 10.43
N PRO A 623 -23.11 -21.36 11.44
CA PRO A 623 -24.20 -20.91 12.30
C PRO A 623 -23.84 -19.67 13.13
N ARG A 624 -22.56 -19.51 13.53
CA ARG A 624 -22.09 -18.29 14.21
C ARG A 624 -22.22 -17.06 13.32
N THR A 625 -21.82 -17.14 12.06
CA THR A 625 -21.95 -16.06 11.07
C THR A 625 -23.41 -15.66 10.89
N ILE A 626 -24.31 -16.64 10.75
CA ILE A 626 -25.75 -16.40 10.63
C ILE A 626 -26.30 -15.72 11.89
N GLY A 627 -25.94 -16.22 13.09
CA GLY A 627 -26.34 -15.62 14.37
C GLY A 627 -25.81 -14.19 14.56
N TYR A 628 -24.57 -13.91 14.13
CA TYR A 628 -23.99 -12.56 14.14
C TYR A 628 -24.69 -11.62 13.13
N ASN A 629 -25.05 -12.10 11.95
CA ASN A 629 -25.82 -11.32 10.96
C ASN A 629 -27.21 -10.96 11.48
N ILE A 630 -27.93 -11.92 12.08
CA ILE A 630 -29.26 -11.71 12.67
C ILE A 630 -29.16 -10.71 13.83
N ARG A 631 -28.23 -10.92 14.78
CA ARG A 631 -28.03 -10.01 15.91
C ARG A 631 -27.65 -8.61 15.43
N TYR A 632 -26.70 -8.47 14.51
CA TYR A 632 -26.31 -7.14 14.02
C TYR A 632 -27.42 -6.45 13.20
N GLY A 633 -28.27 -7.22 12.51
CA GLY A 633 -29.51 -6.69 11.90
C GLY A 633 -30.47 -6.11 12.94
N LEU A 634 -30.69 -6.82 14.05
CA LEU A 634 -31.51 -6.35 15.18
C LEU A 634 -30.87 -5.16 15.91
N ASP A 635 -29.55 -5.16 16.10
CA ASP A 635 -28.78 -4.05 16.67
C ASP A 635 -28.94 -2.76 15.83
N LEU A 636 -28.94 -2.87 14.49
CA LEU A 636 -29.20 -1.75 13.58
C LEU A 636 -30.63 -1.20 13.68
N ILE A 637 -31.63 -2.06 13.86
CA ILE A 637 -33.05 -1.67 14.00
C ILE A 637 -33.31 -1.04 15.38
N THR A 638 -32.76 -1.63 16.44
CA THR A 638 -32.98 -1.19 17.83
C THR A 638 -32.08 -0.04 18.29
N GLY A 639 -31.04 0.30 17.51
CA GLY A 639 -30.08 1.36 17.87
C GLY A 639 -29.18 1.01 19.07
N LYS A 640 -29.07 -0.28 19.38
CA LYS A 640 -28.23 -0.86 20.43
C LYS A 640 -26.98 -1.51 19.84
N ASN A 641 -25.90 -1.62 20.61
CA ASN A 641 -24.71 -2.40 20.26
C ASN A 641 -24.26 -3.20 21.50
N GLU A 642 -24.99 -4.26 21.82
CA GLU A 642 -24.79 -5.06 23.05
C GLU A 642 -23.64 -6.08 22.91
N ASN A 643 -22.97 -6.16 21.75
CA ASN A 643 -22.05 -7.25 21.43
C ASN A 643 -20.58 -6.84 21.61
N PRO A 644 -19.87 -7.31 22.67
CA PRO A 644 -18.53 -6.81 22.99
C PRO A 644 -17.47 -7.14 21.92
N VAL A 645 -17.65 -8.25 21.20
CA VAL A 645 -16.81 -8.62 20.04
C VAL A 645 -16.94 -7.57 18.92
N LYS A 646 -18.16 -7.05 18.70
CA LYS A 646 -18.39 -5.99 17.72
C LYS A 646 -17.94 -4.62 18.24
N ALA A 647 -18.21 -4.29 19.50
CA ALA A 647 -17.77 -3.03 20.11
C ALA A 647 -16.24 -2.87 20.06
N LEU A 648 -15.48 -3.94 20.32
CA LEU A 648 -14.02 -3.98 20.14
C LEU A 648 -13.61 -3.71 18.68
N TYR A 649 -14.27 -4.36 17.72
CA TYR A 649 -14.00 -4.20 16.29
C TYR A 649 -14.32 -2.78 15.79
N ASP A 650 -15.42 -2.20 16.27
CA ASP A 650 -15.81 -0.82 15.97
C ASP A 650 -14.81 0.18 16.58
N ARG A 651 -14.42 0.02 17.85
CA ARG A 651 -13.43 0.84 18.59
C ARG A 651 -12.11 0.97 17.84
N TYR A 652 -11.58 -0.13 17.31
CA TYR A 652 -10.31 -0.13 16.59
C TYR A 652 -10.44 0.16 15.08
N GLY A 653 -11.64 0.55 14.62
CA GLY A 653 -11.85 0.93 13.23
C GLY A 653 -11.87 -0.25 12.25
N GLY A 654 -12.15 -1.46 12.71
CA GLY A 654 -12.28 -2.65 11.85
C GLY A 654 -13.39 -2.52 10.80
N VAL A 655 -14.41 -1.68 11.03
CA VAL A 655 -15.39 -1.36 9.96
C VAL A 655 -14.72 -0.68 8.76
N LEU A 656 -13.56 -0.01 8.93
CA LEU A 656 -12.81 0.63 7.84
C LEU A 656 -11.91 -0.34 7.03
N SER A 657 -11.77 -1.61 7.46
CA SER A 657 -11.14 -2.69 6.67
C SER A 657 -12.14 -3.54 5.86
N THR A 658 -13.41 -3.13 5.83
CA THR A 658 -14.52 -3.72 5.04
C THR A 658 -14.66 -3.03 3.68
N PHE A 659 -15.39 -3.63 2.71
CA PHE A 659 -15.64 -2.98 1.41
C PHE A 659 -16.50 -1.71 1.54
N VAL A 660 -17.40 -1.67 2.53
CA VAL A 660 -18.22 -0.48 2.84
C VAL A 660 -17.39 0.60 3.54
N GLY A 661 -16.39 0.20 4.31
CA GLY A 661 -15.58 1.07 5.17
C GLY A 661 -14.84 2.19 4.45
N GLN A 662 -14.33 1.92 3.23
CA GLN A 662 -13.49 2.87 2.49
C GLN A 662 -14.16 4.21 2.16
N ASP A 663 -15.50 4.26 2.12
CA ASP A 663 -16.25 5.43 1.65
C ASP A 663 -17.00 6.21 2.74
N ILE A 664 -16.87 5.79 4.02
CA ILE A 664 -17.49 6.44 5.19
C ILE A 664 -16.74 7.74 5.51
N LYS A 665 -17.42 8.89 5.37
CA LYS A 665 -16.89 10.20 5.84
C LYS A 665 -16.86 10.23 7.38
N THR A 666 -15.71 9.98 7.98
CA THR A 666 -15.57 9.65 9.42
C THR A 666 -15.56 10.84 10.39
N ALA A 667 -15.01 12.00 10.05
CA ALA A 667 -14.81 13.10 11.01
C ALA A 667 -16.08 13.96 11.23
N ARG A 668 -16.30 14.99 10.40
CA ARG A 668 -17.38 15.98 10.54
C ARG A 668 -18.79 15.39 10.75
N LYS A 669 -19.03 14.22 10.16
CA LYS A 669 -20.30 13.51 10.31
C LYS A 669 -20.47 12.87 11.68
N ARG A 670 -19.41 12.31 12.28
CA ARG A 670 -19.50 11.76 13.64
C ARG A 670 -19.79 12.84 14.68
N THR A 671 -19.21 14.03 14.52
CA THR A 671 -19.58 15.20 15.35
C THR A 671 -21.08 15.50 15.25
N GLN A 672 -21.67 15.45 14.05
CA GLN A 672 -23.12 15.61 13.87
C GLN A 672 -23.93 14.43 14.45
N ASP A 673 -23.47 13.19 14.26
CA ASP A 673 -24.07 12.00 14.88
C ASP A 673 -24.03 12.09 16.42
N LEU A 674 -23.00 12.71 17.02
CA LEU A 674 -22.91 12.92 18.47
C LEU A 674 -24.03 13.83 18.95
N ILE A 675 -24.08 15.05 18.38
CA ILE A 675 -25.10 16.06 18.65
C ILE A 675 -26.50 15.43 18.51
N ASN A 676 -26.76 14.72 17.41
CA ASN A 676 -28.03 14.04 17.18
C ASN A 676 -28.30 12.88 18.18
N SER A 677 -27.26 12.17 18.64
CA SER A 677 -27.39 11.02 19.54
C SER A 677 -27.58 11.37 21.01
N VAL A 678 -27.10 12.54 21.45
CA VAL A 678 -27.33 13.08 22.81
C VAL A 678 -28.68 13.81 22.85
N GLN A 679 -29.09 14.49 21.77
CA GLN A 679 -30.46 15.03 21.61
C GLN A 679 -31.56 13.95 21.43
N GLY A 680 -31.30 12.68 21.77
CA GLY A 680 -32.26 11.57 21.67
C GLY A 680 -32.65 11.12 20.24
N ARG A 681 -32.19 11.80 19.16
CA ARG A 681 -32.70 11.68 17.78
C ARG A 681 -32.27 10.40 17.03
N ARG A 682 -31.94 9.30 17.72
CA ARG A 682 -31.37 8.08 17.12
C ARG A 682 -32.20 7.50 15.97
N ALA A 683 -33.52 7.44 16.12
CA ALA A 683 -34.43 6.93 15.08
C ALA A 683 -34.48 7.82 13.81
N HIS A 684 -34.31 9.14 13.97
CA HIS A 684 -34.41 10.11 12.88
C HIS A 684 -33.24 10.02 11.87
N ASN A 685 -32.06 9.57 12.29
CA ASN A 685 -30.89 9.47 11.40
C ASN A 685 -31.05 8.37 10.33
N ILE A 686 -31.79 7.29 10.60
CA ILE A 686 -32.04 6.22 9.62
C ILE A 686 -32.94 6.73 8.49
N ILE A 687 -33.98 7.51 8.83
CA ILE A 687 -34.96 8.06 7.89
C ILE A 687 -34.33 9.17 7.01
N ARG A 688 -33.47 10.02 7.59
CA ARG A 688 -32.81 11.12 6.86
C ARG A 688 -31.61 10.70 6.00
N HIS A 689 -31.06 9.50 6.22
CA HIS A 689 -29.92 8.97 5.47
C HIS A 689 -30.18 7.55 4.91
N PRO A 690 -31.20 7.38 4.04
CA PRO A 690 -31.66 6.06 3.59
C PRO A 690 -30.58 5.27 2.85
N PHE A 691 -29.73 5.97 2.09
CA PHE A 691 -28.53 5.41 1.45
C PHE A 691 -27.65 4.65 2.45
N GLU A 692 -27.39 5.27 3.60
CA GLU A 692 -26.47 4.76 4.62
C GLU A 692 -27.09 3.64 5.46
N ALA A 693 -28.42 3.66 5.63
CA ALA A 693 -29.16 2.53 6.18
C ALA A 693 -28.98 1.28 5.29
N VAL A 694 -29.08 1.44 3.96
CA VAL A 694 -28.79 0.35 3.00
C VAL A 694 -27.32 -0.07 3.07
N GLN A 695 -26.35 0.87 3.14
CA GLN A 695 -24.93 0.51 3.30
C GLN A 695 -24.67 -0.35 4.55
N ARG A 696 -25.29 0.01 5.69
CA ARG A 696 -25.16 -0.74 6.95
C ARG A 696 -25.83 -2.11 6.87
N LEU A 697 -27.03 -2.20 6.28
CA LEU A 697 -27.74 -3.46 6.04
C LEU A 697 -26.95 -4.40 5.13
N PHE A 698 -26.28 -3.87 4.10
CA PHE A 698 -25.49 -4.68 3.15
C PHE A 698 -24.08 -4.98 3.68
N SER A 699 -23.57 -4.23 4.67
CA SER A 699 -22.33 -4.59 5.39
C SER A 699 -22.48 -5.78 6.36
N LEU A 700 -23.72 -6.21 6.68
CA LEU A 700 -23.97 -7.37 7.55
C LEU A 700 -23.16 -8.59 7.09
N THR A 701 -23.25 -8.92 5.81
CA THR A 701 -22.73 -10.15 5.21
C THR A 701 -21.21 -10.26 5.22
N GLU A 702 -20.49 -9.13 5.25
CA GLU A 702 -19.05 -9.10 5.42
C GLU A 702 -18.65 -9.06 6.91
N ILE A 703 -19.47 -8.44 7.76
CA ILE A 703 -19.17 -8.29 9.20
C ILE A 703 -19.41 -9.60 9.97
N GLY A 704 -20.49 -10.34 9.69
CA GLY A 704 -20.80 -11.60 10.38
C GLY A 704 -19.65 -12.63 10.44
N PRO A 705 -19.00 -12.98 9.30
CA PRO A 705 -17.90 -13.92 9.29
C PRO A 705 -16.67 -13.42 10.07
N ARG A 706 -16.40 -12.11 10.00
CA ARG A 706 -15.32 -11.47 10.78
C ARG A 706 -15.60 -11.57 12.28
N LEU A 707 -16.83 -11.25 12.72
CA LEU A 707 -17.22 -11.38 14.13
C LEU A 707 -17.18 -12.85 14.61
N ALA A 708 -17.51 -13.81 13.75
CA ALA A 708 -17.43 -15.24 14.06
C ALA A 708 -15.98 -15.74 14.25
N GLU A 709 -15.03 -15.33 13.39
CA GLU A 709 -13.60 -15.64 13.57
C GLU A 709 -13.06 -14.93 14.82
N GLY A 710 -13.49 -13.69 15.10
CA GLY A 710 -13.14 -12.98 16.34
C GLY A 710 -13.56 -13.72 17.60
N GLN A 711 -14.79 -14.24 17.65
CA GLN A 711 -15.24 -15.14 18.72
C GLN A 711 -14.39 -16.42 18.78
N ALA A 712 -14.03 -17.01 17.64
CA ALA A 712 -13.19 -18.21 17.59
C ALA A 712 -11.74 -17.95 18.03
N VAL A 713 -11.21 -16.72 17.95
CA VAL A 713 -9.93 -16.36 18.59
C VAL A 713 -10.09 -16.29 20.10
N LEU A 714 -11.13 -15.60 20.58
CA LEU A 714 -11.41 -15.41 22.01
C LEU A 714 -11.54 -16.76 22.74
N GLU A 715 -12.33 -17.69 22.18
CA GLU A 715 -12.52 -19.04 22.71
C GLU A 715 -11.25 -19.92 22.66
N ARG A 716 -10.42 -19.79 21.61
CA ARG A 716 -9.14 -20.53 21.52
C ARG A 716 -8.15 -20.16 22.63
N HIS A 717 -8.28 -18.96 23.19
CA HIS A 717 -7.50 -18.49 24.34
C HIS A 717 -8.22 -18.72 25.69
N GLY A 718 -9.37 -19.40 25.70
CA GLY A 718 -10.11 -19.74 26.92
C GLY A 718 -10.96 -18.60 27.49
N PHE A 719 -11.11 -17.47 26.79
CA PHE A 719 -11.87 -16.32 27.26
C PHE A 719 -13.32 -16.33 26.77
N THR A 720 -14.21 -15.71 27.55
CA THR A 720 -15.62 -15.51 27.18
C THR A 720 -15.90 -14.07 26.71
N LYS A 721 -17.07 -13.86 26.09
CA LYS A 721 -17.53 -12.53 25.65
C LYS A 721 -17.74 -11.55 26.81
N GLU A 722 -18.15 -12.05 27.98
CA GLU A 722 -18.39 -11.20 29.15
C GLU A 722 -17.07 -10.69 29.74
N GLN A 723 -16.03 -11.51 29.74
CA GLN A 723 -14.67 -11.09 30.11
C GLN A 723 -14.10 -10.03 29.16
N LEU A 724 -14.48 -10.07 27.88
CA LEU A 724 -14.13 -9.01 26.92
C LEU A 724 -14.88 -7.69 27.19
N LYS A 725 -16.11 -7.77 27.69
CA LYS A 725 -16.92 -6.62 28.13
C LYS A 725 -16.37 -6.00 29.43
N ASN A 726 -15.83 -6.83 30.32
CA ASN A 726 -15.25 -6.45 31.62
C ASN A 726 -13.78 -5.98 31.56
N ASP A 727 -13.18 -5.87 30.36
CA ASP A 727 -11.74 -5.56 30.17
C ASP A 727 -10.75 -6.56 30.84
N GLU A 728 -11.18 -7.80 31.08
CA GLU A 728 -10.35 -8.89 31.63
C GLU A 728 -9.43 -9.52 30.56
N VAL A 729 -9.83 -9.47 29.27
CA VAL A 729 -9.11 -10.14 28.18
C VAL A 729 -7.79 -9.43 27.86
N PRO A 730 -6.63 -10.12 27.91
CA PRO A 730 -5.32 -9.51 27.65
C PRO A 730 -5.24 -8.81 26.30
N HIS A 731 -4.61 -7.63 26.26
CA HIS A 731 -4.62 -6.77 25.07
C HIS A 731 -3.97 -7.43 23.84
N HIS A 732 -3.02 -8.36 24.02
CA HIS A 732 -2.46 -9.14 22.90
C HIS A 732 -3.46 -10.14 22.29
N VAL A 733 -4.34 -10.74 23.10
CA VAL A 733 -5.45 -11.58 22.61
C VAL A 733 -6.43 -10.72 21.82
N GLN A 734 -6.73 -9.50 22.29
CA GLN A 734 -7.53 -8.52 21.54
C GLN A 734 -6.86 -8.17 20.19
N MET A 735 -5.53 -8.01 20.13
CA MET A 735 -4.80 -7.73 18.89
C MET A 735 -4.74 -8.93 17.91
N GLU A 736 -4.53 -10.17 18.38
CA GLU A 736 -4.67 -11.35 17.51
C GLU A 736 -6.10 -11.46 16.98
N MET A 737 -7.09 -11.27 17.85
CA MET A 737 -8.51 -11.31 17.52
C MET A 737 -8.84 -10.29 16.42
N LEU A 738 -8.48 -9.02 16.59
CA LEU A 738 -8.71 -7.96 15.60
C LEU A 738 -7.98 -8.22 14.27
N LEU A 739 -6.76 -8.77 14.29
CA LEU A 739 -6.06 -9.18 13.07
C LEU A 739 -6.78 -10.33 12.35
N ALA A 740 -7.23 -11.35 13.09
CA ALA A 740 -7.96 -12.48 12.53
C ALA A 740 -9.33 -12.03 11.96
N MET A 741 -10.01 -11.09 12.61
CA MET A 741 -11.23 -10.46 12.10
C MET A 741 -10.96 -9.67 10.82
N ASN A 742 -9.85 -8.94 10.72
CA ASN A 742 -9.45 -8.25 9.48
C ASN A 742 -9.06 -9.22 8.34
N GLU A 743 -8.41 -10.35 8.65
CA GLU A 743 -7.97 -11.34 7.66
C GLU A 743 -8.94 -12.54 7.46
N ALA A 744 -10.15 -12.50 8.01
CA ALA A 744 -11.17 -13.54 7.79
C ALA A 744 -11.70 -13.49 6.34
N THR A 745 -12.10 -12.29 5.90
CA THR A 745 -12.35 -11.94 4.49
C THR A 745 -11.22 -11.05 3.97
N VAL A 746 -11.34 -10.40 2.82
CA VAL A 746 -10.28 -9.52 2.28
C VAL A 746 -10.14 -8.25 3.14
N ASP A 747 -8.91 -7.91 3.55
CA ASP A 747 -8.63 -6.65 4.25
C ASP A 747 -8.56 -5.48 3.26
N PHE A 748 -9.60 -4.65 3.22
CA PHE A 748 -9.68 -3.48 2.34
C PHE A 748 -8.81 -2.30 2.79
N SER A 749 -8.20 -2.37 3.97
CA SER A 749 -7.27 -1.36 4.50
C SER A 749 -5.80 -1.71 4.26
N ARG A 750 -5.49 -2.98 4.02
CA ARG A 750 -4.19 -3.44 3.49
C ARG A 750 -4.03 -2.96 2.04
N ARG A 751 -2.99 -2.17 1.79
CA ARG A 751 -2.53 -1.67 0.49
C ARG A 751 -1.20 -0.94 0.65
N GLY A 752 -0.33 -0.98 -0.35
CA GLY A 752 0.79 -0.04 -0.46
C GLY A 752 0.30 1.34 -0.91
N HIS A 753 1.11 2.39 -0.71
CA HIS A 753 0.69 3.77 -1.00
C HIS A 753 0.28 3.98 -2.46
N LEU A 754 1.00 3.39 -3.43
CA LEU A 754 0.68 3.52 -4.85
C LEU A 754 -0.67 2.87 -5.18
N LEU A 755 -0.97 1.73 -4.57
CA LEU A 755 -2.28 1.07 -4.70
C LEU A 755 -3.39 1.86 -3.99
N GLY A 756 -3.08 2.56 -2.90
CA GLY A 756 -3.99 3.52 -2.26
C GLY A 756 -4.33 4.72 -3.15
N VAL A 757 -3.42 5.15 -4.03
CA VAL A 757 -3.69 6.15 -5.07
C VAL A 757 -4.49 5.54 -6.22
N LEU A 758 -4.07 4.38 -6.75
CA LEU A 758 -4.75 3.72 -7.87
C LEU A 758 -6.21 3.37 -7.54
N ASN A 759 -6.49 2.82 -6.34
CA ASN A 759 -7.83 2.50 -5.86
C ASN A 759 -8.72 3.73 -5.59
N ARG A 760 -8.19 4.97 -5.75
CA ARG A 760 -9.00 6.19 -5.81
C ARG A 760 -9.68 6.35 -7.18
N TYR A 761 -9.09 5.80 -8.25
CA TYR A 761 -9.42 6.08 -9.66
C TYR A 761 -9.75 4.83 -10.50
N SER A 762 -9.33 3.64 -10.05
CA SER A 762 -9.68 2.34 -10.61
C SER A 762 -10.32 1.47 -9.53
N ALA A 763 -11.59 1.11 -9.72
CA ALA A 763 -12.37 0.30 -8.80
C ALA A 763 -11.78 -1.10 -8.64
N PHE A 764 -11.86 -1.64 -7.43
CA PHE A 764 -11.43 -3.00 -7.09
C PHE A 764 -9.95 -3.35 -7.33
N SER A 765 -9.15 -2.41 -7.84
CA SER A 765 -7.70 -2.56 -8.03
C SER A 765 -6.97 -3.03 -6.76
N ASN A 766 -7.40 -2.60 -5.55
CA ASN A 766 -6.87 -3.18 -4.32
C ASN A 766 -7.27 -4.65 -4.14
N VAL A 767 -8.54 -4.99 -4.36
CA VAL A 767 -9.08 -6.37 -4.15
C VAL A 767 -8.42 -7.37 -5.09
N ALA A 768 -8.27 -7.01 -6.37
CA ALA A 768 -7.60 -7.82 -7.38
C ALA A 768 -6.15 -8.20 -7.01
N ILE A 769 -5.53 -7.45 -6.08
CA ILE A 769 -4.18 -7.69 -5.57
C ILE A 769 -4.23 -8.34 -4.17
N GLN A 770 -5.10 -7.88 -3.27
CA GLN A 770 -5.17 -8.41 -1.89
C GLN A 770 -5.76 -9.81 -1.81
N GLY A 771 -6.77 -10.17 -2.62
CA GLY A 771 -7.41 -11.49 -2.59
C GLY A 771 -6.41 -12.63 -2.88
N PRO A 772 -5.79 -12.64 -4.07
CA PRO A 772 -4.72 -13.58 -4.41
C PRO A 772 -3.55 -13.55 -3.42
N SER A 773 -3.09 -12.36 -2.99
CA SER A 773 -2.01 -12.21 -2.00
C SER A 773 -2.36 -12.85 -0.65
N GLN A 774 -3.59 -12.65 -0.15
CA GLN A 774 -4.06 -13.25 1.09
C GLN A 774 -4.18 -14.77 0.97
N ALA A 775 -4.76 -15.28 -0.12
CA ALA A 775 -4.89 -16.72 -0.35
C ALA A 775 -3.53 -17.41 -0.42
N ILE A 776 -2.56 -16.84 -1.16
CA ILE A 776 -1.18 -17.34 -1.24
C ILE A 776 -0.51 -17.32 0.13
N ARG A 777 -0.55 -16.20 0.86
CA ARG A 777 0.06 -16.09 2.21
C ARG A 777 -0.52 -17.10 3.20
N LYS A 778 -1.85 -17.27 3.24
CA LYS A 778 -2.51 -18.24 4.14
C LYS A 778 -2.18 -19.69 3.74
N THR A 779 -2.05 -19.96 2.45
CA THR A 779 -1.63 -21.28 1.93
C THR A 779 -0.19 -21.60 2.29
N ILE A 780 0.76 -20.69 2.05
CA ILE A 780 2.18 -20.88 2.42
C ILE A 780 2.35 -21.05 3.94
N ALA A 781 1.55 -20.35 4.74
CA ALA A 781 1.58 -20.49 6.20
C ALA A 781 0.98 -21.81 6.73
N ARG A 782 0.13 -22.51 5.95
CA ARG A 782 -0.60 -23.72 6.36
C ARG A 782 -0.85 -24.71 5.22
N PRO A 783 0.19 -25.17 4.49
CA PRO A 783 0.00 -25.88 3.21
C PRO A 783 -0.84 -27.16 3.36
N LEU A 784 -0.55 -28.00 4.37
CA LEU A 784 -1.30 -29.22 4.63
C LEU A 784 -2.76 -28.94 5.08
N THR A 785 -3.00 -27.92 5.91
CA THR A 785 -4.36 -27.56 6.34
C THR A 785 -5.19 -27.03 5.18
N THR A 786 -4.60 -26.18 4.32
CA THR A 786 -5.27 -25.66 3.12
C THR A 786 -5.53 -26.77 2.11
N LEU A 787 -4.59 -27.71 1.91
CA LEU A 787 -4.78 -28.87 1.04
C LEU A 787 -5.95 -29.75 1.52
N ILE A 788 -5.97 -30.14 2.81
CA ILE A 788 -7.02 -30.98 3.38
C ILE A 788 -8.39 -30.28 3.31
N ARG A 789 -8.46 -28.99 3.67
CA ARG A 789 -9.71 -28.22 3.59
C ARG A 789 -10.18 -28.03 2.15
N GLY A 790 -9.27 -27.70 1.23
CA GLY A 790 -9.59 -27.53 -0.18
C GLY A 790 -10.13 -28.82 -0.79
N ALA A 791 -9.46 -29.94 -0.51
CA ALA A 791 -9.93 -31.27 -0.91
C ALA A 791 -11.34 -31.58 -0.36
N ALA A 792 -11.53 -31.43 0.96
CA ALA A 792 -12.78 -31.83 1.63
C ALA A 792 -13.97 -30.89 1.36
N LEU A 793 -13.74 -29.58 1.29
CA LEU A 793 -14.80 -28.56 1.20
C LEU A 793 -15.09 -28.10 -0.23
N LEU A 794 -14.15 -28.27 -1.17
CA LEU A 794 -14.28 -27.77 -2.55
C LEU A 794 -14.07 -28.90 -3.58
N THR A 795 -13.01 -29.69 -3.49
CA THR A 795 -12.70 -30.70 -4.52
C THR A 795 -13.68 -31.86 -4.53
N LEU A 796 -13.87 -32.54 -3.39
CA LEU A 796 -14.79 -33.68 -3.32
C LEU A 796 -16.25 -33.27 -3.64
N PRO A 797 -16.80 -32.15 -3.12
CA PRO A 797 -18.10 -31.66 -3.54
C PRO A 797 -18.17 -31.30 -5.04
N THR A 798 -17.11 -30.73 -5.62
CA THR A 798 -17.10 -30.39 -7.05
C THR A 798 -17.00 -31.61 -7.95
N LEU A 799 -16.22 -32.63 -7.57
CA LEU A 799 -16.14 -33.88 -8.32
C LEU A 799 -17.45 -34.68 -8.21
N ALA A 800 -18.13 -34.65 -7.06
CA ALA A 800 -19.47 -35.23 -6.91
C ALA A 800 -20.52 -34.47 -7.74
N TYR A 801 -20.48 -33.13 -7.73
CA TYR A 801 -21.30 -32.27 -8.60
C TYR A 801 -21.05 -32.58 -10.09
N TRP A 802 -19.79 -32.61 -10.51
CA TRP A 802 -19.40 -32.92 -11.88
C TRP A 802 -19.86 -34.33 -12.28
N TRP A 803 -19.67 -35.34 -11.41
CA TRP A 803 -20.12 -36.70 -11.67
C TRP A 803 -21.62 -36.78 -11.98
N TYR A 804 -22.42 -35.98 -11.28
CA TYR A 804 -23.86 -35.85 -11.48
C TYR A 804 -24.25 -35.09 -12.76
N VAL A 805 -23.49 -34.09 -13.21
CA VAL A 805 -23.86 -33.22 -14.36
C VAL A 805 -23.07 -33.43 -15.66
N LYS A 806 -21.95 -34.17 -15.66
CA LYS A 806 -21.02 -34.28 -16.81
C LYS A 806 -21.70 -34.66 -18.13
N ASP A 807 -22.71 -35.53 -18.04
CA ASP A 807 -23.44 -36.11 -19.17
C ASP A 807 -24.70 -35.31 -19.56
N GLU A 808 -25.03 -34.23 -18.86
CA GLU A 808 -26.18 -33.37 -19.12
C GLU A 808 -25.94 -32.44 -20.32
N ASP A 809 -26.91 -32.32 -21.24
CA ASP A 809 -26.75 -31.52 -22.46
C ASP A 809 -26.55 -30.03 -22.18
N TRP A 810 -27.28 -29.44 -21.23
CA TRP A 810 -27.09 -28.05 -20.82
C TRP A 810 -25.73 -27.80 -20.16
N TYR A 811 -25.17 -28.77 -19.43
CA TYR A 811 -23.83 -28.64 -18.84
C TYR A 811 -22.75 -28.57 -19.94
N LYS A 812 -22.91 -29.36 -21.02
CA LYS A 812 -22.04 -29.35 -22.21
C LYS A 812 -22.07 -28.02 -22.98
N GLU A 813 -23.07 -27.16 -22.75
CA GLU A 813 -23.26 -25.84 -23.37
C GLU A 813 -23.06 -24.66 -22.39
N LEU A 814 -22.72 -24.88 -21.13
CA LEU A 814 -22.45 -23.77 -20.20
C LEU A 814 -21.18 -23.01 -20.63
N PRO A 815 -21.22 -21.67 -20.75
CA PRO A 815 -20.02 -20.86 -20.98
C PRO A 815 -18.93 -21.12 -19.93
N PRO A 816 -17.63 -21.12 -20.29
CA PRO A 816 -16.52 -21.46 -19.40
C PRO A 816 -16.54 -20.72 -18.06
N TRP A 817 -16.63 -19.38 -18.06
CA TRP A 817 -16.72 -18.56 -16.85
C TRP A 817 -17.84 -18.98 -15.89
N ARG A 818 -18.94 -19.56 -16.42
CA ARG A 818 -20.08 -20.00 -15.62
C ARG A 818 -19.86 -21.37 -14.99
N ARG A 819 -19.10 -22.27 -15.63
CA ARG A 819 -18.57 -23.49 -15.01
C ARG A 819 -17.50 -23.14 -13.96
N PHE A 820 -16.63 -22.20 -14.28
CA PHE A 820 -15.52 -21.74 -13.44
C PHE A 820 -15.96 -21.17 -12.08
N PHE A 821 -16.81 -20.13 -12.09
CA PHE A 821 -17.18 -19.41 -10.87
C PHE A 821 -18.41 -19.97 -10.14
N PHE A 822 -19.14 -20.95 -10.70
CA PHE A 822 -20.40 -21.45 -10.12
C PHE A 822 -20.55 -22.98 -10.23
N TRP A 823 -21.13 -23.59 -9.20
CA TRP A 823 -21.82 -24.88 -9.36
C TRP A 823 -23.23 -24.58 -9.89
N ASN A 824 -23.60 -25.21 -11.00
CA ASN A 824 -24.86 -24.95 -11.70
C ASN A 824 -25.75 -26.18 -11.61
N LEU A 825 -26.75 -26.16 -10.73
CA LEU A 825 -27.75 -27.22 -10.57
C LEU A 825 -28.99 -26.89 -11.39
N ARG A 826 -29.78 -27.89 -11.79
CA ARG A 826 -31.03 -27.70 -12.55
C ARG A 826 -32.20 -28.27 -11.76
N ILE A 827 -33.14 -27.40 -11.37
CA ILE A 827 -34.27 -27.73 -10.50
C ILE A 827 -35.51 -27.00 -11.07
N GLY A 828 -36.63 -27.72 -11.25
CA GLY A 828 -37.88 -27.12 -11.77
C GLY A 828 -37.73 -26.46 -13.15
N GLY A 829 -36.85 -26.98 -14.02
CA GLY A 829 -36.53 -26.40 -15.33
C GLY A 829 -35.60 -25.17 -15.32
N GLN A 830 -35.27 -24.65 -14.13
CA GLN A 830 -34.46 -23.46 -13.93
C GLN A 830 -33.02 -23.84 -13.49
N THR A 831 -32.02 -23.06 -13.90
CA THR A 831 -30.62 -23.28 -13.46
C THR A 831 -30.30 -22.42 -12.24
N TRP A 832 -29.94 -23.08 -11.14
CA TRP A 832 -29.49 -22.53 -9.87
C TRP A 832 -27.95 -22.47 -9.84
N SER A 833 -27.37 -21.28 -9.84
CA SER A 833 -25.91 -21.04 -9.90
C SER A 833 -25.34 -20.63 -8.55
N ILE A 834 -24.81 -21.58 -7.77
CA ILE A 834 -24.17 -21.36 -6.47
C ILE A 834 -22.72 -20.87 -6.69
N PRO A 835 -22.31 -19.69 -6.17
CA PRO A 835 -20.96 -19.16 -6.38
C PRO A 835 -19.89 -19.91 -5.58
N ARG A 836 -18.72 -20.10 -6.19
CA ARG A 836 -17.51 -20.68 -5.59
C ARG A 836 -16.59 -19.57 -5.03
N PRO A 837 -15.76 -19.84 -4.01
CA PRO A 837 -14.73 -18.89 -3.54
C PRO A 837 -13.76 -18.52 -4.67
N PHE A 838 -13.31 -17.27 -4.75
CA PHE A 838 -12.54 -16.81 -5.92
C PHE A 838 -11.20 -17.55 -6.04
N GLU A 839 -10.27 -17.35 -5.11
CA GLU A 839 -8.92 -17.90 -5.25
C GLU A 839 -8.92 -19.42 -5.04
N TYR A 840 -9.61 -19.89 -3.99
CA TYR A 840 -9.63 -21.31 -3.64
C TYR A 840 -10.54 -22.14 -4.56
N GLY A 841 -11.61 -21.59 -5.11
CA GLY A 841 -12.50 -22.31 -6.02
C GLY A 841 -11.85 -22.59 -7.37
N ILE A 842 -10.88 -21.78 -7.79
CA ILE A 842 -10.11 -22.06 -9.00
C ILE A 842 -9.20 -23.27 -8.78
N VAL A 843 -8.36 -23.22 -7.73
CA VAL A 843 -7.38 -24.27 -7.41
C VAL A 843 -8.05 -25.59 -7.02
N PHE A 844 -9.10 -25.54 -6.19
CA PHE A 844 -9.69 -26.74 -5.59
C PHE A 844 -11.03 -27.17 -6.17
N ALA A 845 -11.68 -26.39 -7.05
CA ALA A 845 -12.90 -26.82 -7.74
C ALA A 845 -12.77 -26.82 -9.27
N ALA A 846 -12.48 -25.67 -9.88
CA ALA A 846 -12.50 -25.53 -11.35
C ALA A 846 -11.38 -26.30 -12.07
N ILE A 847 -10.15 -26.31 -11.53
CA ILE A 847 -9.04 -27.10 -12.10
C ILE A 847 -9.33 -28.62 -12.00
N PRO A 848 -9.70 -29.19 -10.83
CA PRO A 848 -10.13 -30.59 -10.73
C PRO A 848 -11.32 -30.95 -11.64
N GLU A 849 -12.34 -30.09 -11.73
CA GLU A 849 -13.49 -30.29 -12.62
C GLU A 849 -13.06 -30.37 -14.09
N ALA A 850 -12.21 -29.46 -14.56
CA ALA A 850 -11.76 -29.45 -15.95
C ALA A 850 -10.81 -30.60 -16.28
N ILE A 851 -9.98 -31.07 -15.33
CA ILE A 851 -9.17 -32.29 -15.51
C ILE A 851 -10.10 -33.49 -15.69
N ALA A 852 -11.10 -33.66 -14.82
CA ALA A 852 -12.08 -34.74 -14.92
C ALA A 852 -12.90 -34.66 -16.23
N ASP A 853 -13.37 -33.47 -16.60
CA ASP A 853 -14.14 -33.24 -17.83
C ASP A 853 -13.29 -33.44 -19.11
N SER A 854 -11.99 -33.11 -19.05
CA SER A 854 -11.03 -33.37 -20.13
C SER A 854 -10.74 -34.85 -20.30
N TRP A 855 -10.56 -35.60 -19.20
CA TRP A 855 -10.37 -37.05 -19.24
C TRP A 855 -11.62 -37.79 -19.73
N HIS A 856 -12.82 -37.40 -19.27
CA HIS A 856 -14.10 -38.00 -19.71
C HIS A 856 -14.42 -37.76 -21.19
N ARG A 857 -13.84 -36.70 -21.80
CA ARG A 857 -14.14 -36.28 -23.19
C ARG A 857 -12.98 -36.42 -24.16
N SER A 858 -11.77 -36.72 -23.69
CA SER A 858 -10.53 -36.72 -24.47
C SER A 858 -10.26 -35.39 -25.20
N ASP A 859 -10.46 -34.24 -24.53
CA ASP A 859 -10.30 -32.90 -25.11
C ASP A 859 -9.42 -31.95 -24.27
N ASP A 860 -8.09 -32.12 -24.39
CA ASP A 860 -7.06 -31.32 -23.74
C ASP A 860 -7.16 -29.80 -23.96
N LYS A 861 -7.93 -29.35 -24.97
CA LYS A 861 -8.14 -27.93 -25.23
C LYS A 861 -8.82 -27.26 -24.05
N ARG A 862 -9.69 -27.96 -23.31
CA ARG A 862 -10.41 -27.39 -22.16
C ARG A 862 -9.50 -27.07 -20.97
N VAL A 863 -8.48 -27.87 -20.70
CA VAL A 863 -7.48 -27.55 -19.64
C VAL A 863 -6.61 -26.36 -20.06
N LYS A 864 -6.26 -26.25 -21.34
CA LYS A 864 -5.47 -25.12 -21.87
C LYS A 864 -6.29 -23.82 -21.92
N GLN A 865 -7.56 -23.90 -22.34
CA GLN A 865 -8.49 -22.78 -22.30
C GLN A 865 -8.77 -22.33 -20.87
N LEU A 866 -8.99 -23.27 -19.94
CA LEU A 866 -9.12 -22.97 -18.52
C LEU A 866 -7.88 -22.23 -18.01
N ALA A 867 -6.67 -22.69 -18.35
CA ALA A 867 -5.43 -22.06 -17.90
C ALA A 867 -5.29 -20.62 -18.44
N GLU A 868 -5.62 -20.39 -19.71
CA GLU A 868 -5.59 -19.06 -20.33
C GLU A 868 -6.65 -18.11 -19.73
N GLU A 869 -7.89 -18.57 -19.58
CA GLU A 869 -8.97 -17.79 -18.95
C GLU A 869 -8.68 -17.52 -17.46
N THR A 870 -8.10 -18.50 -16.75
CA THR A 870 -7.62 -18.32 -15.37
C THR A 870 -6.52 -17.27 -15.32
N TRP A 871 -5.54 -17.33 -16.22
CA TRP A 871 -4.45 -16.37 -16.29
C TRP A 871 -4.97 -14.95 -16.56
N GLN A 872 -5.86 -14.78 -17.53
CA GLN A 872 -6.46 -13.48 -17.88
C GLN A 872 -7.39 -12.91 -16.78
N THR A 873 -7.96 -13.75 -15.90
CA THR A 873 -8.88 -13.32 -14.82
C THR A 873 -8.28 -13.31 -13.41
N GLN A 874 -7.12 -13.93 -13.18
CA GLN A 874 -6.43 -13.94 -11.88
C GLN A 874 -5.14 -13.12 -11.85
N VAL A 875 -4.44 -12.97 -12.97
CA VAL A 875 -3.38 -11.96 -13.07
C VAL A 875 -4.07 -10.61 -13.24
N PRO A 876 -3.74 -9.58 -12.44
CA PRO A 876 -4.24 -8.22 -12.67
C PRO A 876 -3.83 -7.76 -14.08
N GLY A 877 -4.78 -7.77 -15.00
CA GLY A 877 -4.56 -7.29 -16.37
C GLY A 877 -4.14 -5.82 -16.36
N ARG A 878 -3.56 -5.36 -17.49
CA ARG A 878 -3.17 -3.95 -17.67
C ARG A 878 -4.31 -2.98 -17.32
N ASP A 879 -5.54 -3.42 -17.52
CA ASP A 879 -6.78 -2.68 -17.30
C ASP A 879 -7.05 -2.37 -15.82
N VAL A 880 -6.52 -3.17 -14.88
CA VAL A 880 -6.58 -2.90 -13.42
C VAL A 880 -5.73 -1.67 -13.03
N MET A 881 -4.87 -1.19 -13.94
CA MET A 881 -4.12 0.06 -13.79
C MET A 881 -4.75 1.25 -14.54
N ILE A 882 -5.83 1.02 -15.29
CA ILE A 882 -6.54 2.06 -16.04
C ILE A 882 -7.66 2.66 -15.16
N PRO A 883 -7.77 4.00 -15.02
CA PRO A 883 -8.90 4.63 -14.36
C PRO A 883 -10.24 4.24 -15.02
N ASP A 884 -11.26 3.90 -14.22
CA ASP A 884 -12.48 3.24 -14.72
C ASP A 884 -13.20 4.03 -15.83
N LEU A 885 -13.10 5.37 -15.82
CA LEU A 885 -13.68 6.25 -16.84
C LEU A 885 -12.92 6.14 -18.19
N LEU A 886 -11.58 6.01 -18.17
CA LEU A 886 -10.80 5.74 -19.39
C LEU A 886 -11.01 4.31 -19.88
N LEU A 887 -11.25 3.37 -18.96
CA LEU A 887 -11.65 2.01 -19.33
C LEU A 887 -12.99 2.04 -20.06
N LEU A 888 -14.02 2.71 -19.50
CA LEU A 888 -15.31 2.84 -20.16
C LEU A 888 -15.23 3.58 -21.51
N GLU A 889 -14.43 4.65 -21.60
CA GLU A 889 -14.18 5.36 -22.86
C GLU A 889 -13.61 4.40 -23.93
N ARG A 890 -12.57 3.64 -23.58
CA ARG A 890 -11.94 2.63 -24.46
C ARG A 890 -12.91 1.50 -24.83
N GLU A 891 -13.76 1.07 -23.90
CA GLU A 891 -14.78 0.05 -24.15
C GLU A 891 -15.90 0.54 -25.05
N LEU A 892 -16.23 1.84 -25.03
CA LEU A 892 -17.26 2.42 -25.90
C LEU A 892 -16.71 3.00 -27.22
N SER A 893 -15.38 3.17 -27.35
CA SER A 893 -14.76 3.83 -28.52
C SER A 893 -14.84 3.02 -29.81
N SER A 894 -14.94 1.69 -29.74
CA SER A 894 -15.21 0.86 -30.93
C SER A 894 -16.66 1.01 -31.39
N GLU A 895 -16.92 0.81 -32.69
CA GLU A 895 -18.24 0.98 -33.31
C GLU A 895 -19.37 0.33 -32.47
N TYR A 896 -19.24 -0.97 -32.20
CA TYR A 896 -20.19 -1.78 -31.44
C TYR A 896 -19.92 -1.84 -29.93
N GLY A 897 -18.86 -1.20 -29.44
CA GLY A 897 -18.35 -1.33 -28.07
C GLY A 897 -17.75 -2.71 -27.78
N TRP A 898 -16.86 -2.81 -26.80
CA TRP A 898 -16.19 -4.05 -26.38
C TRP A 898 -16.27 -4.23 -24.85
N ASP A 899 -16.94 -5.30 -24.42
CA ASP A 899 -17.08 -5.71 -23.02
C ASP A 899 -15.85 -6.55 -22.63
N THR A 900 -14.90 -5.93 -21.91
CA THR A 900 -13.64 -6.61 -21.55
C THR A 900 -13.86 -7.80 -20.61
N TRP A 901 -14.86 -7.71 -19.73
CA TRP A 901 -15.20 -8.75 -18.76
C TRP A 901 -15.82 -10.00 -19.42
N ARG A 902 -16.56 -9.83 -20.53
CA ARG A 902 -17.17 -10.93 -21.29
C ARG A 902 -16.42 -11.30 -22.57
N GLY A 903 -15.36 -10.57 -22.92
CA GLY A 903 -14.54 -10.82 -24.11
C GLY A 903 -15.30 -10.69 -25.43
N ARG A 904 -16.28 -9.79 -25.54
CA ARG A 904 -17.17 -9.71 -26.72
C ARG A 904 -17.76 -8.31 -26.94
N ASP A 905 -18.38 -8.11 -28.11
CA ASP A 905 -19.03 -6.83 -28.45
C ASP A 905 -20.17 -6.47 -27.49
N VAL A 906 -20.33 -5.18 -27.19
CA VAL A 906 -21.42 -4.65 -26.35
C VAL A 906 -22.76 -4.70 -27.09
N VAL A 907 -22.79 -4.25 -28.36
CA VAL A 907 -23.92 -4.44 -29.28
C VAL A 907 -23.88 -5.89 -29.78
N PRO A 908 -24.91 -6.72 -29.53
CA PRO A 908 -24.89 -8.10 -29.98
C PRO A 908 -24.84 -8.23 -31.50
N LYS A 909 -24.00 -9.13 -32.02
CA LYS A 909 -23.82 -9.45 -33.46
C LYS A 909 -25.10 -9.80 -34.24
N GLY A 910 -26.21 -10.02 -33.53
CA GLY A 910 -27.55 -10.17 -34.11
C GLY A 910 -28.21 -8.87 -34.56
N VAL A 911 -27.77 -7.70 -34.06
CA VAL A 911 -28.39 -6.38 -34.33
C VAL A 911 -27.39 -5.31 -34.80
N GLN A 912 -26.08 -5.62 -34.88
CA GLN A 912 -25.04 -4.72 -35.42
C GLN A 912 -25.29 -4.24 -36.87
N HIS A 913 -26.23 -4.86 -37.59
CA HIS A 913 -26.61 -4.49 -38.97
C HIS A 913 -27.77 -3.49 -39.05
N LEU A 914 -28.26 -3.00 -37.90
CA LEU A 914 -29.31 -2.00 -37.79
C LEU A 914 -28.71 -0.61 -37.53
N GLU A 915 -29.47 0.44 -37.85
CA GLU A 915 -29.14 1.81 -37.45
C GLU A 915 -29.00 1.91 -35.92
N LYS A 916 -28.16 2.84 -35.46
CA LYS A 916 -27.66 2.88 -34.08
C LYS A 916 -28.78 2.85 -33.06
N GLU A 917 -29.84 3.60 -33.28
CA GLU A 917 -30.97 3.78 -32.37
C GLU A 917 -31.76 2.48 -32.16
N ASP A 918 -31.73 1.59 -33.16
CA ASP A 918 -32.36 0.27 -33.16
C ASP A 918 -31.38 -0.89 -32.83
N GLN A 919 -30.11 -0.59 -32.51
CA GLN A 919 -29.13 -1.58 -32.02
C GLN A 919 -29.41 -1.98 -30.56
N PHE A 920 -30.54 -2.64 -30.31
CA PHE A 920 -30.98 -3.11 -29.00
C PHE A 920 -31.65 -4.48 -29.02
N SER A 921 -31.89 -5.03 -27.84
CA SER A 921 -32.57 -6.31 -27.61
C SER A 921 -33.70 -6.15 -26.59
N SER A 922 -34.50 -7.20 -26.40
CA SER A 922 -35.53 -7.24 -25.35
C SER A 922 -34.97 -7.23 -23.91
N TYR A 923 -33.66 -7.31 -23.71
CA TYR A 923 -33.05 -7.18 -22.38
C TYR A 923 -32.68 -5.73 -22.04
N ASN A 924 -32.70 -4.84 -23.04
CA ASN A 924 -32.34 -3.43 -22.92
C ASN A 924 -33.51 -2.59 -22.39
N THR A 925 -33.20 -1.53 -21.63
CA THR A 925 -34.23 -0.75 -20.92
C THR A 925 -35.00 0.20 -21.84
N GLU A 926 -36.26 0.48 -21.49
CA GLU A 926 -37.07 1.49 -22.19
C GLU A 926 -36.47 2.91 -22.09
N VAL A 927 -35.78 3.21 -20.99
CA VAL A 927 -35.05 4.48 -20.82
C VAL A 927 -33.92 4.58 -21.83
N SER A 928 -33.07 3.56 -21.96
CA SER A 928 -31.99 3.56 -22.95
C SER A 928 -32.49 3.55 -24.39
N LYS A 929 -33.66 2.95 -24.70
CA LYS A 929 -34.28 3.03 -26.04
C LYS A 929 -34.71 4.46 -26.39
N ARG A 930 -35.30 5.18 -25.43
CA ARG A 930 -35.69 6.60 -25.59
C ARG A 930 -34.45 7.50 -25.73
N LEU A 931 -33.44 7.30 -24.89
CA LEU A 931 -32.17 8.03 -24.97
C LEU A 931 -31.44 7.75 -26.30
N GLY A 932 -31.43 6.51 -26.77
CA GLY A 932 -30.82 6.14 -28.05
C GLY A 932 -31.43 6.89 -29.23
N LYS A 933 -32.76 6.93 -29.30
CA LYS A 933 -33.50 7.69 -30.33
C LYS A 933 -33.31 9.21 -30.24
N TRP A 934 -32.99 9.76 -29.07
CA TRP A 934 -32.72 11.20 -28.92
C TRP A 934 -31.27 11.55 -29.30
N PHE A 935 -30.30 10.71 -28.93
CA PHE A 935 -28.86 11.00 -29.08
C PHE A 935 -28.18 10.34 -30.28
N GLY A 936 -28.92 9.65 -31.16
CA GLY A 936 -28.36 8.98 -32.34
C GLY A 936 -27.44 7.79 -31.98
N ALA A 937 -27.82 7.01 -30.96
CA ALA A 937 -26.91 6.15 -30.22
C ALA A 937 -27.53 4.80 -29.85
N SER A 938 -26.69 3.76 -29.73
CA SER A 938 -27.13 2.41 -29.37
C SER A 938 -27.64 2.32 -27.94
N PRO A 939 -28.89 1.87 -27.71
CA PRO A 939 -29.40 1.58 -26.37
C PRO A 939 -28.59 0.50 -25.64
N ALA A 940 -27.96 -0.43 -26.37
CA ALA A 940 -27.05 -1.41 -25.76
C ALA A 940 -25.76 -0.75 -25.24
N LYS A 941 -25.21 0.23 -25.95
CA LYS A 941 -24.05 1.02 -25.48
C LYS A 941 -24.45 1.98 -24.34
N ILE A 942 -25.67 2.51 -24.33
CA ILE A 942 -26.19 3.35 -23.24
C ILE A 942 -26.43 2.52 -21.96
N ASP A 943 -27.09 1.36 -22.05
CA ASP A 943 -27.26 0.45 -20.91
C ASP A 943 -25.88 -0.03 -20.39
N TYR A 944 -24.90 -0.24 -21.26
CA TYR A 944 -23.53 -0.57 -20.85
C TYR A 944 -22.85 0.59 -20.12
N ALA A 945 -22.95 1.82 -20.63
CA ALA A 945 -22.42 3.01 -19.98
C ALA A 945 -23.02 3.21 -18.56
N ILE A 946 -24.34 3.07 -18.44
CA ILE A 946 -25.05 3.13 -17.16
C ILE A 946 -24.61 1.99 -16.25
N ALA A 947 -24.51 0.76 -16.75
CA ALA A 947 -24.05 -0.40 -15.98
C ALA A 947 -22.64 -0.18 -15.43
N SER A 948 -21.68 0.20 -16.27
CA SER A 948 -20.28 0.39 -15.87
C SER A 948 -20.13 1.55 -14.89
N ALA A 949 -20.69 2.74 -15.18
CA ALA A 949 -20.59 3.91 -14.31
C ALA A 949 -21.26 3.73 -12.93
N THR A 950 -22.22 2.80 -12.80
CA THR A 950 -22.96 2.53 -11.56
C THR A 950 -22.71 1.14 -10.97
N GLY A 951 -21.69 0.41 -11.44
CA GLY A 951 -21.41 -0.97 -10.98
C GLY A 951 -22.57 -1.98 -11.20
N GLY A 952 -23.53 -1.63 -12.05
CA GLY A 952 -24.78 -2.35 -12.30
C GLY A 952 -25.99 -1.89 -11.48
N MET A 953 -25.83 -1.05 -10.45
CA MET A 953 -26.96 -0.57 -9.64
C MET A 953 -27.97 0.23 -10.46
N GLY A 954 -27.51 1.09 -11.39
CA GLY A 954 -28.39 1.87 -12.26
C GLY A 954 -29.29 0.98 -13.12
N MET A 955 -28.75 -0.13 -13.62
CA MET A 955 -29.54 -1.14 -14.35
C MET A 955 -30.52 -1.87 -13.43
N ASP A 956 -30.09 -2.22 -12.22
CA ASP A 956 -30.94 -2.88 -11.21
C ASP A 956 -32.09 -1.97 -10.72
N ILE A 957 -31.94 -0.64 -10.84
CA ILE A 957 -33.00 0.37 -10.58
C ILE A 957 -33.89 0.59 -11.80
N LEU A 958 -33.31 0.85 -12.99
CA LEU A 958 -34.06 1.12 -14.22
C LEU A 958 -34.98 -0.02 -14.62
N LYS A 959 -34.68 -1.25 -14.19
CA LYS A 959 -35.48 -2.45 -14.43
C LYS A 959 -36.59 -2.69 -13.40
N ILE A 960 -36.70 -1.91 -12.32
CA ILE A 960 -37.78 -2.10 -11.33
C ILE A 960 -39.19 -1.98 -11.97
N PRO A 961 -39.47 -1.01 -12.86
CA PRO A 961 -40.77 -0.93 -13.55
C PRO A 961 -41.00 -2.03 -14.59
N GLU A 962 -39.93 -2.62 -15.15
CA GLU A 962 -39.98 -3.63 -16.22
C GLU A 962 -40.08 -5.08 -15.68
N GLU A 963 -39.32 -5.37 -14.62
CA GLU A 963 -39.07 -6.73 -14.12
C GLU A 963 -39.59 -6.95 -12.68
N GLY A 964 -40.00 -5.88 -11.98
CA GLY A 964 -40.40 -5.91 -10.57
C GLY A 964 -39.22 -5.91 -9.60
N PRO A 965 -39.37 -5.35 -8.38
CA PRO A 965 -38.23 -5.05 -7.49
C PRO A 965 -37.41 -6.28 -7.09
N VAL A 966 -38.06 -7.42 -6.79
CA VAL A 966 -37.36 -8.66 -6.39
C VAL A 966 -36.45 -9.20 -7.51
N ARG A 967 -36.89 -9.09 -8.77
CA ARG A 967 -36.13 -9.56 -9.94
C ARG A 967 -35.04 -8.57 -10.31
N ALA A 968 -35.39 -7.29 -10.42
CA ALA A 968 -34.50 -6.20 -10.82
C ALA A 968 -33.33 -6.00 -9.84
N LEU A 969 -33.59 -6.01 -8.53
CA LEU A 969 -32.56 -5.95 -7.48
C LEU A 969 -31.70 -7.23 -7.39
N GLY A 970 -32.04 -8.26 -8.18
CA GLY A 970 -31.18 -9.41 -8.43
C GLY A 970 -31.28 -10.55 -7.41
N PHE A 971 -32.31 -10.60 -6.56
CA PHE A 971 -32.54 -11.75 -5.67
C PHE A 971 -32.72 -13.05 -6.46
N GLY A 972 -33.30 -12.97 -7.66
CA GLY A 972 -33.40 -14.08 -8.61
C GLY A 972 -32.13 -14.40 -9.41
N ARG A 973 -30.97 -13.75 -9.19
CA ARG A 973 -29.77 -13.94 -10.06
C ARG A 973 -29.18 -15.34 -10.04
N PHE A 974 -29.39 -16.06 -8.93
CA PHE A 974 -29.09 -17.48 -8.81
C PHE A 974 -29.87 -18.31 -9.82
N VAL A 975 -31.10 -17.90 -10.14
CA VAL A 975 -32.11 -18.69 -10.84
C VAL A 975 -32.29 -18.14 -12.26
N ARG A 976 -31.69 -18.81 -13.26
CA ARG A 976 -31.77 -18.38 -14.67
C ARG A 976 -32.52 -19.39 -15.52
N PRO A 977 -33.39 -18.93 -16.45
CA PRO A 977 -33.84 -19.74 -17.58
C PRO A 977 -32.65 -20.27 -18.40
N THR A 978 -32.79 -21.44 -19.01
CA THR A 978 -31.76 -22.15 -19.80
C THR A 978 -31.58 -21.55 -21.20
N GLY A 979 -31.21 -20.27 -21.25
CA GLY A 979 -31.07 -19.46 -22.47
C GLY A 979 -29.63 -19.10 -22.82
N THR A 980 -29.28 -19.28 -24.10
CA THR A 980 -27.93 -19.14 -24.73
C THR A 980 -26.87 -20.12 -24.22
N GLY A 981 -26.30 -20.89 -25.15
CA GLY A 981 -25.16 -21.80 -24.92
C GLY A 981 -23.85 -21.30 -25.54
N GLU A 982 -22.72 -21.80 -25.02
CA GLU A 982 -21.33 -21.59 -25.45
C GLU A 982 -21.17 -21.61 -26.99
N SER A 983 -21.85 -22.53 -27.67
CA SER A 983 -21.74 -22.67 -29.13
C SER A 983 -22.31 -21.51 -29.94
N VAL A 984 -23.18 -20.66 -29.38
CA VAL A 984 -23.72 -19.50 -30.10
C VAL A 984 -22.65 -18.43 -30.29
N ASP A 985 -21.84 -18.15 -29.27
CA ASP A 985 -20.82 -17.10 -29.32
C ASP A 985 -19.62 -17.56 -30.19
N GLU A 986 -19.14 -18.80 -30.01
CA GLU A 986 -18.10 -19.41 -30.86
C GLU A 986 -18.51 -19.45 -32.35
N PHE A 987 -19.78 -19.75 -32.64
CA PHE A 987 -20.31 -19.74 -34.01
C PHE A 987 -20.14 -18.37 -34.67
N TYR A 988 -20.44 -17.28 -33.97
CA TYR A 988 -20.29 -15.93 -34.52
C TYR A 988 -18.82 -15.54 -34.67
N GLU A 989 -17.94 -15.90 -33.73
CA GLU A 989 -16.49 -15.71 -33.91
C GLU A 989 -15.96 -16.44 -35.14
N LYS A 990 -16.34 -17.71 -35.33
CA LYS A 990 -15.92 -18.52 -36.48
C LYS A 990 -16.50 -17.97 -37.79
N ARG A 991 -17.78 -17.60 -37.82
CA ARG A 991 -18.40 -16.89 -38.96
C ARG A 991 -17.58 -15.65 -39.33
N ASP A 992 -17.16 -14.84 -38.37
CA ASP A 992 -16.46 -13.58 -38.64
C ASP A 992 -14.99 -13.81 -39.07
N GLN A 993 -14.32 -14.81 -38.50
CA GLN A 993 -13.00 -15.27 -38.96
C GLN A 993 -13.07 -15.73 -40.44
N VAL A 994 -14.02 -16.61 -40.75
CA VAL A 994 -14.27 -17.13 -42.11
C VAL A 994 -14.68 -16.02 -43.07
N THR A 995 -15.57 -15.10 -42.66
CA THR A 995 -16.03 -13.98 -43.50
C THR A 995 -14.88 -13.02 -43.83
N ARG A 996 -14.00 -12.71 -42.87
CA ARG A 996 -12.79 -11.90 -43.14
C ARG A 996 -11.83 -12.61 -44.09
N LEU A 997 -11.61 -13.92 -43.92
CA LEU A 997 -10.75 -14.71 -44.79
C LEU A 997 -11.33 -14.86 -46.21
N TYR A 998 -12.63 -15.10 -46.33
CA TYR A 998 -13.39 -15.15 -47.58
C TYR A 998 -13.31 -13.82 -48.33
N ASN A 999 -13.64 -12.70 -47.69
CA ASN A 999 -13.56 -11.38 -48.32
C ASN A 999 -12.12 -11.01 -48.73
N SER A 1000 -11.12 -11.41 -47.95
CA SER A 1000 -9.70 -11.21 -48.26
C SER A 1000 -9.22 -12.05 -49.45
N THR A 1001 -9.61 -13.33 -49.54
CA THR A 1001 -9.28 -14.21 -50.67
C THR A 1001 -10.06 -13.86 -51.94
N LYS A 1002 -11.32 -13.44 -51.82
CA LYS A 1002 -12.14 -12.93 -52.93
C LYS A 1002 -11.52 -11.67 -53.55
N ARG A 1003 -11.02 -10.74 -52.73
CA ARG A 1003 -10.22 -9.59 -53.22
C ARG A 1003 -8.88 -9.97 -53.86
N LYS A 1004 -8.37 -11.19 -53.62
CA LYS A 1004 -7.16 -11.75 -54.24
C LYS A 1004 -7.46 -12.64 -55.46
N GLY A 1005 -8.68 -12.59 -56.00
CA GLY A 1005 -9.03 -13.17 -57.30
C GLY A 1005 -9.41 -14.66 -57.31
N ARG A 1006 -9.13 -15.44 -56.25
CA ARG A 1006 -9.57 -16.85 -56.18
C ARG A 1006 -9.87 -17.28 -54.74
N VAL A 1007 -11.11 -17.72 -54.50
CA VAL A 1007 -11.53 -18.36 -53.24
C VAL A 1007 -11.38 -19.88 -53.40
N PRO A 1008 -10.73 -20.61 -52.47
CA PRO A 1008 -10.74 -22.07 -52.46
C PRO A 1008 -12.14 -22.62 -52.20
N SER A 1009 -12.56 -23.68 -52.89
CA SER A 1009 -13.91 -24.26 -52.76
C SER A 1009 -14.24 -24.66 -51.32
N SER A 1010 -13.25 -25.14 -50.55
CA SER A 1010 -13.41 -25.44 -49.11
C SER A 1010 -13.79 -24.22 -48.27
N LEU A 1011 -13.20 -23.05 -48.56
CA LEU A 1011 -13.51 -21.78 -47.90
C LEU A 1011 -14.86 -21.21 -48.35
N GLN A 1012 -15.25 -21.43 -49.61
CA GLN A 1012 -16.61 -21.12 -50.10
C GLN A 1012 -17.65 -21.96 -49.34
N THR A 1013 -17.51 -23.30 -49.32
CA THR A 1013 -18.43 -24.19 -48.58
C THR A 1013 -18.46 -23.89 -47.08
N GLU A 1014 -17.34 -23.54 -46.46
CA GLU A 1014 -17.32 -23.13 -45.06
C GLU A 1014 -18.03 -21.78 -44.83
N TYR A 1015 -17.79 -20.78 -45.69
CA TYR A 1015 -18.51 -19.50 -45.66
C TYR A 1015 -20.03 -19.70 -45.79
N ASP A 1016 -20.46 -20.47 -46.78
CA ASP A 1016 -21.89 -20.75 -47.04
C ASP A 1016 -22.54 -21.49 -45.85
N ARG A 1017 -21.83 -22.45 -45.23
CA ARG A 1017 -22.28 -23.16 -44.02
C ARG A 1017 -22.55 -22.21 -42.85
N TYR A 1018 -21.64 -21.27 -42.59
CA TYR A 1018 -21.82 -20.27 -41.53
C TYR A 1018 -22.89 -19.23 -41.89
N TYR A 1019 -23.01 -18.84 -43.16
CA TYR A 1019 -24.00 -17.86 -43.62
C TYR A 1019 -25.43 -18.42 -43.60
N GLU A 1020 -25.63 -19.65 -44.09
CA GLU A 1020 -26.93 -20.34 -44.07
C GLU A 1020 -27.45 -20.52 -42.64
N ALA A 1021 -26.57 -20.93 -41.72
CA ALA A 1021 -26.89 -21.06 -40.30
C ALA A 1021 -27.22 -19.71 -39.65
N ALA A 1022 -26.47 -18.65 -39.97
CA ALA A 1022 -26.75 -17.30 -39.46
C ALA A 1022 -28.13 -16.80 -39.91
N THR A 1023 -28.49 -17.02 -41.18
CA THR A 1023 -29.82 -16.70 -41.74
C THR A 1023 -30.94 -17.48 -41.04
N LYS A 1024 -30.75 -18.78 -40.79
CA LYS A 1024 -31.71 -19.60 -40.02
C LYS A 1024 -31.85 -19.11 -38.57
N MET A 1025 -30.75 -18.77 -37.90
CA MET A 1025 -30.76 -18.20 -36.55
C MET A 1025 -31.43 -16.82 -36.50
N ALA A 1026 -31.27 -15.99 -37.53
CA ALA A 1026 -31.96 -14.70 -37.66
C ALA A 1026 -33.48 -14.88 -37.83
N ALA A 1027 -33.93 -15.82 -38.67
CA ALA A 1027 -35.35 -16.14 -38.83
C ALA A 1027 -35.99 -16.65 -37.52
N VAL A 1028 -35.29 -17.47 -36.74
CA VAL A 1028 -35.74 -17.91 -35.41
C VAL A 1028 -35.79 -16.73 -34.42
N ARG A 1029 -34.80 -15.82 -34.46
CA ARG A 1029 -34.79 -14.59 -33.63
C ARG A 1029 -35.94 -13.64 -33.96
N LYS A 1030 -36.33 -13.50 -35.23
CA LYS A 1030 -37.47 -12.66 -35.64
C LYS A 1030 -38.76 -13.14 -34.96
N LYS A 1031 -39.10 -14.43 -35.11
CA LYS A 1031 -40.27 -15.03 -34.42
C LYS A 1031 -40.16 -14.94 -32.90
N MET A 1032 -38.97 -15.08 -32.33
CA MET A 1032 -38.75 -14.97 -30.88
C MET A 1032 -38.95 -13.54 -30.33
N ALA A 1033 -38.80 -12.51 -31.16
CA ALA A 1033 -39.01 -11.11 -30.75
C ALA A 1033 -40.50 -10.79 -30.51
N GLU A 1034 -41.39 -11.45 -31.25
CA GLU A 1034 -42.86 -11.33 -31.15
C GLU A 1034 -43.42 -11.92 -29.83
N ILE A 1035 -42.65 -12.80 -29.16
CA ILE A 1035 -43.06 -13.48 -27.92
C ILE A 1035 -42.77 -12.58 -26.70
N THR A 1036 -43.78 -12.20 -25.92
CA THR A 1036 -43.60 -11.35 -24.72
C THR A 1036 -43.13 -12.12 -23.48
N LYS A 1037 -43.67 -13.33 -23.24
CA LYS A 1037 -43.28 -14.19 -22.10
C LYS A 1037 -41.90 -14.81 -22.31
N ARG A 1038 -41.08 -14.85 -21.25
CA ARG A 1038 -39.69 -15.33 -21.32
C ARG A 1038 -39.56 -16.86 -21.37
N GLU A 1039 -40.49 -17.60 -20.79
CA GLU A 1039 -40.47 -19.07 -20.77
C GLU A 1039 -40.75 -19.64 -22.17
N ASP A 1040 -41.72 -19.08 -22.88
CA ASP A 1040 -42.11 -19.46 -24.24
C ASP A 1040 -41.00 -19.21 -25.29
N ARG A 1041 -39.96 -18.43 -24.95
CA ARG A 1041 -38.77 -18.21 -25.78
C ARG A 1041 -37.72 -19.31 -25.65
N LEU A 1042 -37.71 -20.10 -24.57
CA LEU A 1042 -36.67 -21.12 -24.33
C LEU A 1042 -36.50 -22.12 -25.48
N PRO A 1043 -37.56 -22.63 -26.15
CA PRO A 1043 -37.41 -23.51 -27.31
C PRO A 1043 -36.67 -22.83 -28.48
N PHE A 1044 -36.89 -21.52 -28.69
CA PHE A 1044 -36.25 -20.72 -29.73
C PHE A 1044 -34.77 -20.47 -29.39
N GLU A 1045 -34.46 -20.14 -28.14
CA GLU A 1045 -33.07 -19.98 -27.64
C GLU A 1045 -32.26 -21.30 -27.76
N ARG A 1046 -32.89 -22.45 -27.47
CA ARG A 1046 -32.28 -23.78 -27.67
C ARG A 1046 -32.10 -24.13 -29.15
N ARG A 1047 -33.08 -23.83 -30.01
CA ARG A 1047 -32.98 -24.02 -31.46
C ARG A 1047 -31.86 -23.19 -32.10
N ILE A 1048 -31.68 -21.93 -31.66
CA ILE A 1048 -30.55 -21.08 -32.08
C ILE A 1048 -29.22 -21.74 -31.70
N THR A 1049 -29.13 -22.30 -30.49
CA THR A 1049 -27.93 -23.02 -30.00
C THR A 1049 -27.68 -24.32 -30.78
N GLY A 1050 -28.73 -25.09 -31.11
CA GLY A 1050 -28.62 -26.29 -31.95
C GLY A 1050 -28.13 -26.01 -33.37
N LEU A 1051 -28.66 -24.95 -34.01
CA LEU A 1051 -28.20 -24.48 -35.32
C LEU A 1051 -26.71 -24.07 -35.28
N ALA A 1052 -26.29 -23.35 -34.24
CA ALA A 1052 -24.90 -22.96 -34.04
C ALA A 1052 -23.97 -24.17 -33.86
N ARG A 1053 -24.35 -25.15 -33.01
CA ARG A 1053 -23.63 -26.43 -32.86
C ARG A 1053 -23.43 -27.15 -34.20
N LYS A 1054 -24.49 -27.24 -35.01
CA LYS A 1054 -24.45 -27.91 -36.32
C LYS A 1054 -23.47 -27.22 -37.28
N ALA A 1055 -23.46 -25.89 -37.32
CA ALA A 1055 -22.55 -25.13 -38.18
C ALA A 1055 -21.07 -25.17 -37.72
N LEU A 1056 -20.84 -25.36 -36.41
CA LEU A 1056 -19.53 -25.64 -35.82
C LEU A 1056 -19.08 -27.11 -35.98
N GLY A 1057 -19.93 -28.00 -36.51
CA GLY A 1057 -19.65 -29.44 -36.61
C GLY A 1057 -19.67 -30.20 -35.27
N LYS A 1058 -20.19 -29.59 -34.19
CA LYS A 1058 -20.28 -30.24 -32.87
C LYS A 1058 -21.33 -31.35 -32.87
N LYS A 1059 -21.08 -32.43 -32.12
CA LYS A 1059 -22.01 -33.56 -31.91
C LYS A 1059 -23.40 -33.04 -31.52
N ALA A 1060 -24.45 -33.61 -32.10
CA ALA A 1060 -25.84 -33.27 -31.77
C ALA A 1060 -26.13 -33.54 -30.28
N LEU A 1061 -26.98 -32.71 -29.68
CA LEU A 1061 -27.48 -32.82 -28.31
C LEU A 1061 -29.02 -32.81 -28.38
N ALA A 1062 -29.68 -33.64 -27.57
CA ALA A 1062 -31.13 -33.81 -27.60
C ALA A 1062 -31.87 -32.55 -27.12
N GLU A 1063 -31.31 -31.82 -26.16
CA GLU A 1063 -31.89 -30.55 -25.68
C GLU A 1063 -31.80 -29.40 -26.70
N TYR A 1064 -30.95 -29.52 -27.73
CA TYR A 1064 -30.63 -28.44 -28.66
C TYR A 1064 -30.97 -28.81 -30.12
N PRO A 1065 -32.27 -28.86 -30.47
CA PRO A 1065 -32.74 -29.30 -31.79
C PRO A 1065 -32.36 -28.36 -32.94
N THR A 1066 -32.30 -28.91 -34.15
CA THR A 1066 -31.97 -28.18 -35.40
C THR A 1066 -33.12 -28.09 -36.40
N ARG A 1067 -34.23 -28.80 -36.15
CA ARG A 1067 -35.45 -28.82 -36.98
C ARG A 1067 -36.51 -27.90 -36.40
#